data_AF-D0LT51-F1
#
_entry.id   AF-D0LT51-F1
#
_cell.length_a   1.000
_cell.length_b   1.000
_cell.length_c   1.000
_cell.angle_alpha   90.00
_cell.angle_beta   90.00
_cell.angle_gamma   90.00
#
_symmetry.space_group_name_H-M   'P 1'
#
loop_
_entity.id
_entity.type
_entity.pdbx_description
1 polymer ?
#
loop_
_entity_poly.entity_id
_entity_poly.type
_entity_poly.pdbx_seq_one_letter_code
_entity_poly.pdbx_strand_id
1 'polypeptide(L)'
;MALLLVSGVATAHAQRPGPGDRYDDDAVLRSYAPADSRVRVWYVSEGEDAVPPGDVAPADGVPDYVDEIARVADESHAIYVDLLGFRAPLVDADLLPADEVGGDERFDIYLLHFPAADGQFSLDACEDASNHCAGHMVVENDFLGASYPSLSIAIRVVVSHEYFHAIQAAYDSGQDIKWSEGTAVWAEEQAYPEQDDYERFLSAFLDKPFRPFDRASGSSFGDAYPYGAALWPSFLSERFDPAIVRAIWEACDGGVEYIDATSEILDRDHAIALEDAWREFSHWNLFTAERADPARSYADGGAWSSVYFEDALSGDAFAEEYAMEGLSARYLAIALPDVGGETRYLTLSSNGAVVATAFLWDGSAMSPAMPLEQHTAELAELPLSWGGEITLYVVLTGVVRGAPSRRATLTLQNEPLALPEPPEPPEPPEPPESPESPESPSSSGGCSAAGVGDHAPGSSTGLLALVALLWSTLGRRRVARVRHLLPALGALALLAGSGGLARAQTQPAPETPSEPPLGGTANDDDQNDDADEIIVVTGSRVEQPLAEATVATQVITRTEIEASGASNLSELLATQPGVDIDHSGFRGSSVRMQGLDPKHVAVLVDGQSIIGRIDGALDLERIDLDDIERIEIVQGASSALYGSDALAGVIHIITRTPEAPLSAEGKVTGGSLGLIDLHASADANAGIWRGRVSAGWRTRDSYDLAPETRGTTGEAFTEAQAAAEFTAAWRALELTLAGEYLRRDLAGEDLMGGRENLVEIAEARTHARWRSGDSGQTSGTLRYALWRDQFLALDNQGVGVDYQETREHRGIASLQHAQRLGAHSFIAGIDGSAEALAGERINAEAETRYRAAPFLQDEWQLARRPLVRLALGGRVDIDSQFGVHATPKAALRWDAGERVVVRASYGWGFRAPDFKELYLDFSNVAAGYRVCGNPELAPERSQGVNASVELRPGNGIWASLSGFYNDVDDLIVNDVLPEGSPTSRSCAGELMPFSYYNVAEAFTRGAELRARFTPLSGLSAELSYTLTDARDRASRERLPGHARHQGAATLSYRYRDTEATVRARVVGARPLGGALADPYAFLSARISQRVHRRLAVFAGVQNILDAGDPLTLPIAPRSFYGGAELSY
;
A
#
# COMPACT_ATOMS: atom_id res chain seq x y z
N MET A 1 -28.67 -11.09 -69.13
CA MET A 1 -28.63 -9.63 -68.93
C MET A 1 -29.69 -9.26 -67.90
N ALA A 2 -29.28 -9.19 -66.64
CA ALA A 2 -29.95 -8.52 -65.53
C ALA A 2 -28.84 -8.33 -64.48
N LEU A 3 -28.76 -7.17 -63.84
CA LEU A 3 -27.71 -6.85 -62.88
C LEU A 3 -28.02 -7.49 -61.52
N LEU A 4 -26.97 -7.98 -60.86
CA LEU A 4 -26.85 -8.06 -59.41
C LEU A 4 -25.61 -7.23 -59.06
N LEU A 5 -25.80 -6.16 -58.30
CA LEU A 5 -24.70 -5.39 -57.71
C LEU A 5 -24.44 -5.99 -56.32
N VAL A 6 -23.36 -6.74 -56.23
CA VAL A 6 -22.81 -7.23 -54.96
C VAL A 6 -21.98 -6.09 -54.36
N SER A 7 -22.18 -5.79 -53.08
CA SER A 7 -21.35 -4.87 -52.31
C SER A 7 -19.89 -5.33 -52.31
N GLY A 8 -18.96 -4.38 -52.48
CA GLY A 8 -17.55 -4.71 -52.63
C GLY A 8 -16.92 -5.14 -51.32
N VAL A 9 -16.50 -6.39 -51.22
CA VAL A 9 -15.58 -6.84 -50.17
C VAL A 9 -14.19 -6.33 -50.53
N ALA A 10 -13.70 -5.34 -49.78
CA ALA A 10 -12.31 -4.91 -49.81
C ALA A 10 -11.54 -5.67 -48.73
N THR A 11 -10.55 -6.47 -49.13
CA THR A 11 -9.59 -7.07 -48.18
C THR A 11 -8.54 -6.02 -47.82
N ALA A 12 -8.79 -5.25 -46.77
CA ALA A 12 -7.76 -4.45 -46.10
C ALA A 12 -6.78 -5.37 -45.35
N HIS A 13 -5.59 -4.86 -45.04
CA HIS A 13 -4.73 -5.43 -43.98
C HIS A 13 -4.94 -4.56 -42.73
N ALA A 14 -4.77 -5.13 -41.53
CA ALA A 14 -5.35 -4.59 -40.30
C ALA A 14 -4.82 -3.22 -39.84
N GLN A 15 -5.77 -2.37 -39.44
CA GLN A 15 -5.83 -1.36 -38.36
C GLN A 15 -7.07 -0.49 -38.64
N ARG A 16 -7.74 0.14 -37.67
CA ARG A 16 -7.23 0.66 -36.38
C ARG A 16 -8.12 0.26 -35.18
N PRO A 17 -7.48 -0.11 -34.07
CA PRO A 17 -7.76 0.51 -32.77
C PRO A 17 -6.49 1.10 -32.12
N GLY A 18 -6.63 1.67 -30.91
CA GLY A 18 -5.72 2.65 -30.30
C GLY A 18 -4.32 2.15 -29.82
N PRO A 19 -3.68 2.90 -28.90
CA PRO A 19 -2.43 2.49 -28.24
C PRO A 19 -2.72 1.42 -27.19
N GLY A 20 -2.63 0.15 -27.58
CA GLY A 20 -2.73 -0.99 -26.67
C GLY A 20 -3.46 -2.18 -27.29
N ASP A 21 -4.62 -1.90 -27.87
CA ASP A 21 -5.59 -2.93 -28.27
C ASP A 21 -5.73 -2.94 -29.79
N ARG A 22 -5.43 -4.07 -30.43
CA ARG A 22 -5.44 -4.22 -31.90
C ARG A 22 -5.85 -5.62 -32.31
N TYR A 23 -6.69 -5.71 -33.33
CA TYR A 23 -6.89 -6.95 -34.08
C TYR A 23 -5.54 -7.52 -34.55
N ASP A 24 -5.44 -8.85 -34.52
CA ASP A 24 -4.34 -9.63 -35.11
C ASP A 24 -3.91 -9.12 -36.49
N ASP A 25 -2.59 -9.00 -36.74
CA ASP A 25 -2.02 -8.49 -38.00
C ASP A 25 -2.50 -9.25 -39.26
N ASP A 26 -2.83 -10.54 -39.11
CA ASP A 26 -3.34 -11.44 -40.16
C ASP A 26 -4.89 -11.52 -40.20
N ALA A 27 -5.61 -10.81 -39.33
CA ALA A 27 -7.07 -10.90 -39.20
C ALA A 27 -7.82 -10.27 -40.39
N VAL A 28 -8.91 -10.91 -40.80
CA VAL A 28 -9.77 -10.43 -41.91
C VAL A 28 -10.87 -9.54 -41.35
N LEU A 29 -10.54 -8.26 -41.17
CA LEU A 29 -11.46 -7.23 -40.69
C LEU A 29 -12.67 -7.06 -41.65
N ARG A 30 -13.86 -6.98 -41.05
CA ARG A 30 -15.13 -6.69 -41.72
C ARG A 30 -15.75 -5.44 -41.12
N SER A 31 -16.65 -4.79 -41.86
CA SER A 31 -17.56 -3.80 -41.29
C SER A 31 -19.00 -4.03 -41.68
N TYR A 32 -19.89 -3.60 -40.79
CA TYR A 32 -21.32 -3.51 -40.96
C TYR A 32 -21.77 -2.05 -40.72
N ALA A 33 -22.65 -1.55 -41.59
CA ALA A 33 -23.23 -0.22 -41.50
C ALA A 33 -24.63 -0.31 -42.12
N PRO A 34 -25.70 -0.38 -41.29
CA PRO A 34 -27.07 -0.44 -41.79
C PRO A 34 -27.41 0.78 -42.66
N ALA A 35 -28.35 0.61 -43.59
CA ALA A 35 -28.87 1.75 -44.35
C ALA A 35 -29.57 2.73 -43.39
N ASP A 36 -29.27 4.02 -43.54
CA ASP A 36 -29.73 5.13 -42.69
C ASP A 36 -29.21 5.12 -41.22
N SER A 37 -28.39 4.14 -40.81
CA SER A 37 -27.64 4.16 -39.54
C SER A 37 -26.61 5.28 -39.51
N ARG A 38 -26.24 5.74 -38.31
CA ARG A 38 -25.18 6.74 -38.05
C ARG A 38 -23.85 6.14 -37.62
N VAL A 39 -23.81 4.84 -37.36
CA VAL A 39 -22.61 4.14 -36.88
C VAL A 39 -22.02 3.21 -37.93
N ARG A 40 -20.84 2.69 -37.64
CA ARG A 40 -20.18 1.61 -38.37
C ARG A 40 -19.56 0.65 -37.36
N VAL A 41 -19.92 -0.62 -37.42
CA VAL A 41 -19.37 -1.67 -36.54
C VAL A 41 -18.32 -2.47 -37.30
N TRP A 42 -17.10 -2.54 -36.76
CA TRP A 42 -15.99 -3.33 -37.25
C TRP A 42 -15.81 -4.59 -36.41
N TYR A 43 -15.52 -5.72 -37.05
CA TYR A 43 -15.42 -7.02 -36.37
C TYR A 43 -14.62 -8.03 -37.20
N VAL A 44 -14.19 -9.13 -36.56
CA VAL A 44 -13.59 -10.29 -37.22
C VAL A 44 -14.41 -11.56 -36.96
N SER A 45 -14.20 -12.59 -37.79
CA SER A 45 -14.99 -13.84 -37.74
C SER A 45 -14.19 -15.10 -37.37
N GLU A 46 -12.88 -14.94 -37.17
CA GLU A 46 -11.90 -15.98 -36.81
C GLU A 46 -10.79 -15.27 -36.02
N GLY A 47 -10.19 -15.92 -35.01
CA GLY A 47 -9.24 -15.31 -34.08
C GLY A 47 -9.75 -15.33 -32.65
N GLU A 48 -9.08 -14.55 -31.77
CA GLU A 48 -9.49 -14.32 -30.38
C GLU A 48 -10.65 -13.30 -30.32
N ASP A 49 -10.53 -12.18 -31.06
CA ASP A 49 -11.57 -11.15 -31.26
C ASP A 49 -12.82 -11.61 -32.06
N ALA A 50 -13.01 -12.91 -32.25
CA ALA A 50 -14.06 -13.45 -33.11
C ALA A 50 -15.44 -13.31 -32.46
N VAL A 51 -16.31 -12.48 -33.04
CA VAL A 51 -17.69 -12.33 -32.54
C VAL A 51 -18.49 -13.63 -32.64
N PRO A 52 -19.48 -13.88 -31.75
CA PRO A 52 -20.30 -15.08 -31.77
C PRO A 52 -20.94 -15.33 -33.14
N PRO A 53 -20.85 -16.55 -33.71
CA PRO A 53 -21.35 -16.85 -35.05
C PRO A 53 -22.88 -17.03 -35.11
N GLY A 54 -23.62 -16.44 -34.17
CA GLY A 54 -25.08 -16.47 -34.13
C GLY A 54 -25.67 -15.60 -35.23
N ASP A 55 -26.51 -16.18 -36.07
CA ASP A 55 -27.35 -15.52 -37.06
C ASP A 55 -28.70 -16.29 -37.09
N VAL A 56 -29.73 -15.73 -36.46
CA VAL A 56 -31.13 -16.21 -36.57
C VAL A 56 -31.92 -15.49 -37.66
N ALA A 57 -31.32 -14.49 -38.31
CA ALA A 57 -31.86 -13.84 -39.49
C ALA A 57 -31.70 -14.72 -40.76
N PRO A 58 -32.43 -14.43 -41.85
CA PRO A 58 -32.33 -15.22 -43.08
C PRO A 58 -31.14 -14.81 -43.97
N ALA A 59 -29.92 -15.06 -43.51
CA ALA A 59 -28.69 -15.12 -44.30
C ALA A 59 -28.34 -13.85 -45.10
N ASP A 60 -28.25 -12.70 -44.43
CA ASP A 60 -27.51 -11.54 -44.93
C ASP A 60 -25.98 -11.67 -44.71
N GLY A 61 -25.56 -12.51 -43.77
CA GLY A 61 -24.16 -12.81 -43.46
C GLY A 61 -23.53 -11.90 -42.41
N VAL A 62 -24.35 -11.20 -41.63
CA VAL A 62 -23.95 -10.38 -40.47
C VAL A 62 -24.39 -11.12 -39.20
N PRO A 63 -23.52 -11.34 -38.19
CA PRO A 63 -23.93 -11.96 -36.94
C PRO A 63 -24.94 -11.08 -36.18
N ASP A 64 -25.93 -11.70 -35.51
CA ASP A 64 -26.98 -11.00 -34.75
C ASP A 64 -26.37 -10.01 -33.73
N TYR A 65 -25.23 -10.38 -33.13
CA TYR A 65 -24.46 -9.57 -32.19
C TYR A 65 -24.05 -8.22 -32.79
N VAL A 66 -23.53 -8.23 -34.02
CA VAL A 66 -23.06 -7.04 -34.73
C VAL A 66 -24.23 -6.13 -35.12
N ASP A 67 -25.39 -6.70 -35.44
CA ASP A 67 -26.62 -5.94 -35.71
C ASP A 67 -27.22 -5.35 -34.42
N GLU A 68 -27.19 -6.09 -33.31
CA GLU A 68 -27.68 -5.60 -32.02
C GLU A 68 -26.83 -4.44 -31.47
N ILE A 69 -25.50 -4.52 -31.56
CA ILE A 69 -24.57 -3.40 -31.24
C ILE A 69 -24.92 -2.15 -32.06
N ALA A 70 -25.05 -2.29 -33.39
CA ALA A 70 -25.37 -1.16 -34.27
C ALA A 70 -26.73 -0.53 -33.94
N ARG A 71 -27.75 -1.36 -33.69
CA ARG A 71 -29.11 -0.95 -33.32
C ARG A 71 -29.13 -0.18 -32.00
N VAL A 72 -28.43 -0.67 -30.96
CA VAL A 72 -28.38 -0.02 -29.64
C VAL A 72 -27.65 1.31 -29.70
N ALA A 73 -26.61 1.45 -30.51
CA ALA A 73 -25.92 2.73 -30.70
C ALA A 73 -26.79 3.77 -31.42
N ASP A 74 -27.52 3.39 -32.48
CA ASP A 74 -28.50 4.28 -33.13
C ASP A 74 -29.68 4.64 -32.21
N GLU A 75 -30.14 3.72 -31.36
CA GLU A 75 -31.17 3.99 -30.34
C GLU A 75 -30.66 4.98 -29.28
N SER A 76 -29.44 4.79 -28.78
CA SER A 76 -28.79 5.71 -27.82
C SER A 76 -28.62 7.11 -28.44
N HIS A 77 -28.21 7.21 -29.71
CA HIS A 77 -28.17 8.49 -30.43
C HIS A 77 -29.54 9.18 -30.50
N ALA A 78 -30.60 8.44 -30.83
CA ALA A 78 -31.95 9.00 -30.91
C ALA A 78 -32.45 9.52 -29.55
N ILE A 79 -32.03 8.89 -28.44
CA ILE A 79 -32.37 9.33 -27.09
C ILE A 79 -31.54 10.56 -26.70
N TYR A 80 -30.22 10.50 -26.82
CA TYR A 80 -29.35 11.57 -26.35
C TYR A 80 -29.40 12.83 -27.24
N VAL A 81 -29.37 12.66 -28.56
CA VAL A 81 -29.30 13.78 -29.51
C VAL A 81 -30.69 14.23 -29.94
N ASP A 82 -31.58 13.33 -30.38
CA ASP A 82 -32.88 13.73 -30.93
C ASP A 82 -33.95 14.00 -29.85
N LEU A 83 -33.90 13.34 -28.69
CA LEU A 83 -34.87 13.51 -27.58
C LEU A 83 -34.37 14.45 -26.48
N LEU A 84 -33.19 14.18 -25.89
CA LEU A 84 -32.59 15.01 -24.84
C LEU A 84 -31.89 16.26 -25.41
N GLY A 85 -31.55 16.27 -26.70
CA GLY A 85 -31.06 17.45 -27.40
C GLY A 85 -29.58 17.78 -27.18
N PHE A 86 -28.74 16.81 -26.79
CA PHE A 86 -27.29 16.97 -26.71
C PHE A 86 -26.66 17.20 -28.09
N ARG A 87 -25.42 17.72 -28.12
CA ARG A 87 -24.58 17.79 -29.32
C ARG A 87 -24.31 16.36 -29.80
N ALA A 88 -24.42 16.12 -31.11
CA ALA A 88 -24.00 14.84 -31.69
C ALA A 88 -22.47 14.65 -31.58
N PRO A 89 -21.95 13.41 -31.53
CA PRO A 89 -20.51 13.15 -31.65
C PRO A 89 -19.91 13.83 -32.88
N LEU A 90 -18.66 14.30 -32.75
CA LEU A 90 -17.94 14.91 -33.87
C LEU A 90 -17.55 13.84 -34.90
N VAL A 91 -17.61 14.20 -36.18
CA VAL A 91 -17.22 13.32 -37.29
C VAL A 91 -15.71 13.39 -37.52
N ASP A 92 -15.09 12.24 -37.79
CA ASP A 92 -13.64 12.13 -37.96
C ASP A 92 -13.19 12.28 -39.42
N ALA A 93 -14.10 12.27 -40.39
CA ALA A 93 -13.86 12.42 -41.84
C ALA A 93 -12.88 13.54 -42.28
N ASP A 94 -12.89 14.68 -41.57
CA ASP A 94 -12.02 15.83 -41.84
C ASP A 94 -10.82 15.92 -40.85
N LEU A 95 -10.78 15.06 -39.83
CA LEU A 95 -9.75 15.02 -38.77
C LEU A 95 -8.73 13.89 -38.98
N LEU A 96 -9.15 12.77 -39.60
CA LEU A 96 -8.29 11.64 -39.97
C LEU A 96 -8.00 11.57 -41.48
N PRO A 97 -6.91 10.91 -41.91
CA PRO A 97 -6.64 10.66 -43.33
C PRO A 97 -7.71 9.76 -43.96
N ALA A 98 -8.22 10.13 -45.13
CA ALA A 98 -9.25 9.38 -45.86
C ALA A 98 -8.82 8.00 -46.44
N ASP A 99 -7.63 7.52 -46.07
CA ASP A 99 -7.13 6.16 -46.31
C ASP A 99 -6.96 5.32 -45.03
N GLU A 100 -7.34 5.87 -43.86
CA GLU A 100 -7.43 5.16 -42.58
C GLU A 100 -8.79 4.43 -42.45
N VAL A 101 -8.84 3.38 -41.63
CA VAL A 101 -10.07 2.67 -41.28
C VAL A 101 -10.76 3.44 -40.15
N GLY A 102 -12.04 3.72 -40.34
CA GLY A 102 -12.83 4.62 -39.51
C GLY A 102 -13.27 5.79 -40.39
N GLY A 103 -12.71 6.97 -40.17
CA GLY A 103 -12.40 7.99 -41.19
C GLY A 103 -13.52 8.37 -42.16
N ASP A 104 -14.79 8.36 -41.73
CA ASP A 104 -15.95 8.71 -42.55
C ASP A 104 -16.98 9.55 -41.78
N GLU A 105 -18.21 9.70 -42.29
CA GLU A 105 -19.23 10.55 -41.63
C GLU A 105 -19.98 9.80 -40.50
N ARG A 106 -19.49 8.61 -40.10
CA ARG A 106 -20.11 7.70 -39.13
C ARG A 106 -19.24 7.57 -37.88
N PHE A 107 -19.88 7.30 -36.76
CA PHE A 107 -19.18 6.94 -35.53
C PHE A 107 -18.77 5.47 -35.55
N ASP A 108 -17.51 5.18 -35.27
CA ASP A 108 -16.96 3.82 -35.32
C ASP A 108 -17.03 3.06 -34.00
N ILE A 109 -17.36 1.78 -34.14
CA ILE A 109 -17.44 0.80 -33.05
C ILE A 109 -16.56 -0.39 -33.43
N TYR A 110 -15.61 -0.76 -32.59
CA TYR A 110 -14.71 -1.90 -32.83
C TYR A 110 -15.00 -3.02 -31.83
N LEU A 111 -15.10 -4.27 -32.29
CA LEU A 111 -15.38 -5.44 -31.45
C LEU A 111 -14.09 -6.26 -31.23
N LEU A 112 -13.54 -6.23 -30.01
CA LEU A 112 -12.25 -6.85 -29.61
C LEU A 112 -12.41 -7.68 -28.34
N HIS A 113 -11.47 -8.59 -28.07
CA HIS A 113 -11.46 -9.35 -26.83
C HIS A 113 -10.74 -8.62 -25.68
N PHE A 114 -11.41 -8.48 -24.54
CA PHE A 114 -10.85 -7.95 -23.30
C PHE A 114 -10.68 -9.05 -22.24
N PRO A 115 -9.46 -9.26 -21.72
CA PRO A 115 -9.23 -10.21 -20.63
C PRO A 115 -9.84 -9.79 -19.27
N ALA A 116 -10.13 -8.49 -19.07
CA ALA A 116 -10.60 -7.91 -17.81
C ALA A 116 -11.27 -6.53 -17.95
N ALA A 117 -12.01 -6.32 -19.04
CA ALA A 117 -12.83 -5.12 -19.30
C ALA A 117 -14.03 -5.52 -20.19
N ASP A 118 -14.91 -4.57 -20.51
CA ASP A 118 -16.16 -4.81 -21.24
C ASP A 118 -16.45 -3.75 -22.33
N GLY A 119 -16.02 -2.50 -22.13
CA GLY A 119 -15.96 -1.45 -23.16
C GLY A 119 -14.91 -0.37 -22.87
N GLN A 120 -14.62 0.46 -23.88
CA GLN A 120 -13.84 1.69 -23.73
C GLN A 120 -14.05 2.67 -24.91
N PHE A 121 -14.41 3.92 -24.62
CA PHE A 121 -14.30 5.05 -25.54
C PHE A 121 -12.86 5.58 -25.63
N SER A 122 -12.41 5.89 -26.85
CA SER A 122 -11.06 6.38 -27.14
C SER A 122 -11.09 7.62 -28.03
N LEU A 123 -10.33 8.64 -27.62
CA LEU A 123 -10.15 9.89 -28.38
C LEU A 123 -9.17 9.69 -29.56
N ASP A 124 -9.57 10.08 -30.76
CA ASP A 124 -8.72 10.04 -31.96
C ASP A 124 -8.01 11.37 -32.22
N ALA A 125 -8.79 12.45 -32.32
CA ALA A 125 -8.30 13.76 -32.70
C ALA A 125 -9.22 14.88 -32.20
N CYS A 126 -8.63 16.04 -31.89
CA CYS A 126 -9.37 17.21 -31.42
C CYS A 126 -9.23 18.38 -32.40
N GLU A 127 -10.33 19.12 -32.62
CA GLU A 127 -10.39 20.21 -33.59
C GLU A 127 -9.52 21.41 -33.18
N ASP A 128 -9.45 21.69 -31.87
CA ASP A 128 -8.73 22.82 -31.30
C ASP A 128 -8.26 22.59 -29.85
N ALA A 129 -7.93 23.68 -29.14
CA ALA A 129 -7.42 23.66 -27.77
C ALA A 129 -8.53 23.74 -26.69
N SER A 130 -9.79 23.54 -27.06
CA SER A 130 -10.98 23.52 -26.19
C SER A 130 -11.43 22.09 -25.85
N ASN A 131 -10.62 21.07 -26.19
CA ASN A 131 -10.93 19.64 -26.00
C ASN A 131 -12.20 19.16 -26.72
N HIS A 132 -12.54 19.78 -27.86
CA HIS A 132 -13.55 19.27 -28.79
C HIS A 132 -12.94 18.15 -29.62
N CYS A 133 -13.30 16.90 -29.32
CA CYS A 133 -12.63 15.72 -29.86
C CYS A 133 -13.61 14.74 -30.51
N ALA A 134 -13.20 14.21 -31.66
CA ALA A 134 -13.76 12.99 -32.24
C ALA A 134 -13.04 11.77 -31.65
N GLY A 135 -13.71 10.63 -31.72
CA GLY A 135 -13.21 9.36 -31.19
C GLY A 135 -14.06 8.19 -31.68
N HIS A 136 -13.68 7.00 -31.25
CA HIS A 136 -14.39 5.74 -31.47
C HIS A 136 -14.63 5.05 -30.14
N MET A 137 -15.45 4.00 -30.12
CA MET A 137 -15.51 3.10 -28.98
C MET A 137 -15.12 1.68 -29.36
N VAL A 138 -14.55 0.98 -28.39
CA VAL A 138 -14.25 -0.45 -28.42
C VAL A 138 -15.23 -1.13 -27.47
N VAL A 139 -15.80 -2.25 -27.89
CA VAL A 139 -16.71 -3.07 -27.09
C VAL A 139 -16.24 -4.52 -27.16
N GLU A 140 -16.39 -5.24 -26.07
CA GLU A 140 -16.08 -6.68 -25.97
C GLU A 140 -16.76 -7.49 -27.11
N ASN A 141 -16.05 -8.49 -27.66
CA ASN A 141 -16.53 -9.23 -28.83
C ASN A 141 -17.58 -10.31 -28.50
N ASP A 142 -17.63 -10.86 -27.28
CA ASP A 142 -18.63 -11.88 -26.91
C ASP A 142 -19.19 -11.83 -25.47
N PHE A 143 -18.60 -11.03 -24.57
CA PHE A 143 -18.94 -10.90 -23.15
C PHE A 143 -18.84 -12.21 -22.35
N LEU A 144 -18.10 -13.22 -22.81
CA LEU A 144 -17.91 -14.50 -22.14
C LEU A 144 -16.99 -14.38 -20.92
N GLY A 145 -17.60 -14.23 -19.75
CA GLY A 145 -16.92 -14.10 -18.46
C GLY A 145 -17.32 -12.84 -17.70
N ALA A 146 -17.95 -11.88 -18.37
CA ALA A 146 -18.52 -10.69 -17.76
C ALA A 146 -19.78 -11.02 -16.93
N SER A 147 -20.01 -10.24 -15.86
CA SER A 147 -21.05 -10.52 -14.84
C SER A 147 -22.44 -9.98 -15.21
N TYR A 148 -22.85 -10.09 -16.47
CA TYR A 148 -24.15 -9.58 -16.95
C TYR A 148 -25.27 -10.64 -16.93
N PRO A 149 -26.53 -10.28 -16.63
CA PRO A 149 -27.62 -11.25 -16.58
C PRO A 149 -28.02 -11.82 -17.96
N SER A 150 -27.73 -11.10 -19.04
CA SER A 150 -27.81 -11.61 -20.42
C SER A 150 -27.01 -10.74 -21.40
N LEU A 151 -26.70 -11.29 -22.58
CA LEU A 151 -25.95 -10.60 -23.64
C LEU A 151 -26.62 -9.29 -24.11
N SER A 152 -27.95 -9.26 -24.23
CA SER A 152 -28.70 -8.06 -24.65
C SER A 152 -28.65 -6.95 -23.59
N ILE A 153 -28.47 -7.30 -22.31
CA ILE A 153 -28.27 -6.33 -21.22
C ILE A 153 -26.84 -5.78 -21.29
N ALA A 154 -25.83 -6.65 -21.41
CA ALA A 154 -24.43 -6.23 -21.57
C ALA A 154 -24.26 -5.23 -22.74
N ILE A 155 -24.86 -5.55 -23.90
CA ILE A 155 -24.86 -4.66 -25.07
C ILE A 155 -25.53 -3.33 -24.75
N ARG A 156 -26.72 -3.32 -24.12
CA ARG A 156 -27.44 -2.06 -23.80
C ARG A 156 -26.61 -1.15 -22.90
N VAL A 157 -26.15 -1.68 -21.77
CA VAL A 157 -25.39 -0.92 -20.77
C VAL A 157 -24.12 -0.35 -21.41
N VAL A 158 -23.24 -1.23 -21.91
CA VAL A 158 -21.91 -0.82 -22.38
C VAL A 158 -21.99 0.07 -23.62
N VAL A 159 -22.80 -0.28 -24.63
CA VAL A 159 -22.92 0.55 -25.84
C VAL A 159 -23.50 1.91 -25.52
N SER A 160 -24.49 2.02 -24.61
CA SER A 160 -25.11 3.33 -24.31
C SER A 160 -24.23 4.21 -23.43
N HIS A 161 -23.47 3.62 -22.50
CA HIS A 161 -22.47 4.30 -21.67
C HIS A 161 -21.33 4.86 -22.54
N GLU A 162 -20.66 3.99 -23.32
CA GLU A 162 -19.53 4.39 -24.17
C GLU A 162 -19.93 5.37 -25.28
N TYR A 163 -21.15 5.24 -25.83
CA TYR A 163 -21.68 6.20 -26.79
C TYR A 163 -21.95 7.58 -26.15
N PHE A 164 -22.24 7.65 -24.86
CA PHE A 164 -22.39 8.93 -24.18
C PHE A 164 -21.04 9.63 -23.96
N HIS A 165 -19.93 8.90 -23.75
CA HIS A 165 -18.60 9.51 -23.75
C HIS A 165 -18.24 10.17 -25.09
N ALA A 166 -18.69 9.62 -26.22
CA ALA A 166 -18.56 10.27 -27.53
C ALA A 166 -19.36 11.59 -27.66
N ILE A 167 -20.46 11.72 -26.91
CA ILE A 167 -21.22 12.97 -26.79
C ILE A 167 -20.49 13.97 -25.89
N GLN A 168 -19.95 13.53 -24.75
CA GLN A 168 -19.16 14.37 -23.84
C GLN A 168 -17.90 14.95 -24.50
N ALA A 169 -17.21 14.13 -25.30
CA ALA A 169 -16.04 14.54 -26.08
C ALA A 169 -16.34 15.64 -27.11
N ALA A 170 -17.60 15.76 -27.55
CA ALA A 170 -18.03 16.86 -28.39
C ALA A 170 -18.17 18.21 -27.63
N TYR A 171 -18.09 18.24 -26.29
CA TYR A 171 -18.20 19.44 -25.45
C TYR A 171 -16.89 19.81 -24.73
N ASP A 172 -16.35 18.96 -23.87
CA ASP A 172 -15.03 19.13 -23.22
C ASP A 172 -14.60 17.79 -22.65
N SER A 173 -13.70 17.09 -23.36
CA SER A 173 -13.21 15.79 -22.92
C SER A 173 -12.30 15.83 -21.68
N GLY A 174 -12.04 17.01 -21.11
CA GLY A 174 -11.11 17.24 -19.99
C GLY A 174 -11.74 17.40 -18.60
N GLN A 175 -13.03 17.06 -18.43
CA GLN A 175 -13.74 17.17 -17.15
C GLN A 175 -13.37 16.06 -16.14
N ASP A 176 -13.69 16.25 -14.85
CA ASP A 176 -13.42 15.24 -13.82
C ASP A 176 -14.20 13.95 -14.06
N ILE A 177 -13.59 12.80 -13.75
CA ILE A 177 -14.19 11.49 -14.01
C ILE A 177 -15.54 11.26 -13.30
N LYS A 178 -15.81 11.87 -12.13
CA LYS A 178 -17.16 11.79 -11.51
C LYS A 178 -18.24 12.39 -12.39
N TRP A 179 -17.88 13.36 -13.23
CA TRP A 179 -18.81 14.01 -14.14
C TRP A 179 -18.90 13.26 -15.47
N SER A 180 -17.79 12.74 -16.01
CA SER A 180 -17.85 11.90 -17.22
C SER A 180 -18.55 10.57 -16.95
N GLU A 181 -18.06 9.72 -16.03
CA GLU A 181 -18.68 8.42 -15.73
C GLU A 181 -20.07 8.63 -15.11
N GLY A 182 -20.19 9.55 -14.16
CA GLY A 182 -21.46 9.81 -13.49
C GLY A 182 -22.54 10.34 -14.43
N THR A 183 -22.20 11.08 -15.50
CA THR A 183 -23.21 11.44 -16.52
C THR A 183 -23.37 10.40 -17.61
N ALA A 184 -22.41 9.50 -17.83
CA ALA A 184 -22.58 8.35 -18.73
C ALA A 184 -23.54 7.30 -18.14
N VAL A 185 -23.36 6.90 -16.87
CA VAL A 185 -24.30 6.04 -16.14
C VAL A 185 -25.68 6.68 -16.04
N TRP A 186 -25.77 7.98 -15.72
CA TRP A 186 -27.05 8.70 -15.71
C TRP A 186 -27.74 8.70 -17.08
N ALA A 187 -26.97 8.83 -18.17
CA ALA A 187 -27.52 8.83 -19.52
C ALA A 187 -28.01 7.44 -19.93
N GLU A 188 -27.27 6.39 -19.58
CA GLU A 188 -27.65 5.00 -19.78
C GLU A 188 -28.99 4.69 -19.08
N GLU A 189 -29.15 5.13 -17.82
CA GLU A 189 -30.45 5.12 -17.09
C GLU A 189 -31.54 5.96 -17.81
N GLN A 190 -31.22 7.06 -18.49
CA GLN A 190 -32.22 7.77 -19.33
C GLN A 190 -32.60 7.00 -20.60
N ALA A 191 -31.73 6.10 -21.09
CA ALA A 191 -31.93 5.33 -22.30
C ALA A 191 -32.66 4.00 -22.06
N TYR A 192 -32.29 3.29 -20.99
CA TYR A 192 -32.77 1.96 -20.66
C TYR A 192 -33.16 1.79 -19.17
N PRO A 193 -34.09 2.60 -18.63
CA PRO A 193 -34.55 2.56 -17.21
C PRO A 193 -35.30 1.28 -16.82
N GLU A 194 -35.18 0.21 -17.61
CA GLU A 194 -35.62 -1.14 -17.29
C GLU A 194 -34.47 -2.08 -16.91
N GLN A 195 -33.21 -1.60 -16.89
CA GLN A 195 -32.06 -2.34 -16.36
C GLN A 195 -31.87 -2.02 -14.88
N ASP A 196 -31.80 -3.06 -14.04
CA ASP A 196 -31.44 -2.91 -12.62
C ASP A 196 -29.89 -2.88 -12.51
N ASP A 197 -29.24 -1.85 -13.05
CA ASP A 197 -27.78 -1.74 -13.06
C ASP A 197 -27.15 -0.42 -12.58
N TYR A 198 -27.84 0.71 -12.69
CA TYR A 198 -27.47 1.94 -11.99
C TYR A 198 -27.35 1.73 -10.46
N GLU A 199 -28.27 0.98 -9.84
CA GLU A 199 -28.29 0.66 -8.40
C GLU A 199 -26.98 0.05 -7.89
N ARG A 200 -26.26 -0.66 -8.76
CA ARG A 200 -25.03 -1.41 -8.46
C ARG A 200 -23.93 -0.49 -7.96
N PHE A 201 -23.87 0.71 -8.51
CA PHE A 201 -22.83 1.70 -8.25
C PHE A 201 -23.17 2.62 -7.07
N LEU A 202 -24.45 2.70 -6.67
CA LEU A 202 -24.92 3.66 -5.65
C LEU A 202 -24.27 3.47 -4.28
N SER A 203 -24.00 2.23 -3.88
CA SER A 203 -23.29 1.93 -2.63
C SER A 203 -21.90 2.61 -2.57
N ALA A 204 -21.18 2.68 -3.69
CA ALA A 204 -19.85 3.28 -3.73
C ALA A 204 -19.86 4.78 -3.34
N PHE A 205 -20.95 5.49 -3.63
CA PHE A 205 -21.17 6.87 -3.22
C PHE A 205 -21.81 6.97 -1.82
N LEU A 206 -22.89 6.22 -1.59
CA LEU A 206 -23.71 6.27 -0.37
C LEU A 206 -23.00 5.68 0.86
N ASP A 207 -22.00 4.81 0.69
CA ASP A 207 -21.10 4.34 1.76
C ASP A 207 -20.08 5.41 2.18
N LYS A 208 -19.70 6.30 1.25
CA LYS A 208 -18.57 7.24 1.39
C LYS A 208 -18.96 8.73 1.24
N PRO A 209 -20.12 9.21 1.75
CA PRO A 209 -20.61 10.56 1.46
C PRO A 209 -19.76 11.68 2.08
N PHE A 210 -18.84 11.34 3.00
CA PHE A 210 -17.88 12.25 3.61
C PHE A 210 -16.74 12.65 2.66
N ARG A 211 -16.61 11.99 1.49
CA ARG A 211 -15.65 12.37 0.45
C ARG A 211 -16.05 13.72 -0.19
N PRO A 212 -15.08 14.62 -0.44
CA PRO A 212 -15.37 15.90 -1.09
C PRO A 212 -15.68 15.71 -2.57
N PHE A 213 -16.89 16.12 -2.99
CA PHE A 213 -17.31 16.03 -4.39
C PHE A 213 -16.57 17.03 -5.29
N ASP A 214 -16.16 18.17 -4.74
CA ASP A 214 -15.56 19.32 -5.46
C ASP A 214 -14.04 19.24 -5.67
N ARG A 215 -13.41 18.13 -5.30
CA ARG A 215 -11.99 17.88 -5.59
C ARG A 215 -11.88 16.95 -6.77
N ALA A 216 -10.78 17.08 -7.52
CA ALA A 216 -10.44 16.11 -8.53
C ALA A 216 -10.46 14.72 -7.89
N SER A 217 -11.23 13.82 -8.48
CA SER A 217 -11.17 12.40 -8.13
C SER A 217 -9.85 11.87 -8.63
N GLY A 218 -9.23 11.00 -7.87
CA GLY A 218 -8.57 9.90 -8.55
C GLY A 218 -9.65 9.09 -9.29
N SER A 219 -9.55 8.97 -10.62
CA SER A 219 -10.14 7.87 -11.38
C SER A 219 -9.56 6.55 -10.92
N SER A 220 -9.99 6.11 -9.75
CA SER A 220 -9.61 4.80 -9.27
C SER A 220 -10.20 3.77 -10.21
N PHE A 221 -9.42 3.37 -11.22
CA PHE A 221 -9.58 2.15 -12.00
C PHE A 221 -9.42 1.01 -10.99
N GLY A 222 -10.55 0.68 -10.38
CA GLY A 222 -10.55 0.63 -8.92
C GLY A 222 -11.92 0.95 -8.32
N ASP A 223 -12.01 2.05 -7.56
CA ASP A 223 -13.16 2.48 -6.78
C ASP A 223 -14.37 2.88 -7.65
N ALA A 224 -15.54 2.28 -7.40
CA ALA A 224 -16.77 2.54 -8.16
C ALA A 224 -17.42 3.91 -7.88
N TYR A 225 -16.75 4.79 -7.12
CA TYR A 225 -17.24 6.11 -6.73
C TYR A 225 -17.60 7.04 -7.91
N PRO A 226 -16.86 7.07 -9.05
CA PRO A 226 -17.23 7.90 -10.21
C PRO A 226 -18.55 7.46 -10.86
N TYR A 227 -18.80 6.17 -10.96
CA TYR A 227 -20.08 5.62 -11.44
C TYR A 227 -21.21 5.97 -10.46
N GLY A 228 -20.99 5.74 -9.16
CA GLY A 228 -21.95 6.12 -8.11
C GLY A 228 -22.22 7.62 -8.00
N ALA A 229 -21.34 8.48 -8.54
CA ALA A 229 -21.54 9.92 -8.62
C ALA A 229 -22.72 10.32 -9.52
N ALA A 230 -23.23 9.40 -10.37
CA ALA A 230 -24.47 9.54 -11.13
C ALA A 230 -25.69 9.93 -10.27
N LEU A 231 -25.64 9.66 -8.96
CA LEU A 231 -26.63 10.14 -7.99
C LEU A 231 -26.81 11.68 -8.02
N TRP A 232 -25.76 12.45 -8.35
CA TRP A 232 -25.84 13.91 -8.49
C TRP A 232 -26.60 14.39 -9.76
N PRO A 233 -26.25 13.98 -11.00
CA PRO A 233 -27.06 14.31 -12.17
C PRO A 233 -28.48 13.73 -12.08
N SER A 234 -28.68 12.54 -11.49
CA SER A 234 -30.03 12.00 -11.22
C SER A 234 -30.85 12.92 -10.30
N PHE A 235 -30.27 13.39 -9.18
CA PHE A 235 -30.88 14.40 -8.33
C PHE A 235 -31.24 15.67 -9.12
N LEU A 236 -30.30 16.21 -9.91
CA LEU A 236 -30.55 17.42 -10.70
C LEU A 236 -31.69 17.23 -11.71
N SER A 237 -31.74 16.08 -12.39
CA SER A 237 -32.77 15.74 -13.37
C SER A 237 -34.15 15.57 -12.77
N GLU A 238 -34.28 14.83 -11.68
CA GLU A 238 -35.58 14.66 -10.97
C GLU A 238 -36.05 15.96 -10.30
N ARG A 239 -35.11 16.77 -9.80
CA ARG A 239 -35.41 17.97 -9.00
C ARG A 239 -35.72 19.22 -9.83
N PHE A 240 -35.20 19.31 -11.06
CA PHE A 240 -35.35 20.48 -11.93
C PHE A 240 -35.94 20.13 -13.29
N ASP A 241 -35.18 19.44 -14.14
CA ASP A 241 -35.56 18.83 -15.42
C ASP A 241 -34.31 18.12 -16.00
N PRO A 242 -34.40 16.97 -16.71
CA PRO A 242 -33.24 16.31 -17.34
C PRO A 242 -32.36 17.21 -18.23
N ALA A 243 -32.93 18.25 -18.84
CA ALA A 243 -32.18 19.21 -19.66
C ALA A 243 -31.11 20.01 -18.89
N ILE A 244 -31.14 20.02 -17.54
CA ILE A 244 -30.12 20.68 -16.73
C ILE A 244 -28.73 20.06 -16.93
N VAL A 245 -28.64 18.74 -17.10
CA VAL A 245 -27.35 18.04 -17.29
C VAL A 245 -26.70 18.47 -18.60
N ARG A 246 -27.50 18.62 -19.68
CA ARG A 246 -27.02 19.22 -20.93
C ARG A 246 -26.59 20.67 -20.75
N ALA A 247 -27.38 21.48 -20.03
CA ALA A 247 -27.05 22.90 -19.81
C ALA A 247 -25.72 23.08 -19.04
N ILE A 248 -25.37 22.13 -18.16
CA ILE A 248 -24.06 22.09 -17.48
C ILE A 248 -22.95 21.75 -18.47
N TRP A 249 -23.10 20.70 -19.29
CA TRP A 249 -22.13 20.37 -20.35
C TRP A 249 -21.95 21.52 -21.38
N GLU A 250 -23.03 22.22 -21.74
CA GLU A 250 -22.97 23.45 -22.57
C GLU A 250 -22.21 24.61 -21.90
N ALA A 251 -22.14 24.67 -20.57
CA ALA A 251 -21.33 25.64 -19.84
C ALA A 251 -19.87 25.17 -19.65
N CYS A 252 -19.63 23.86 -19.60
CA CYS A 252 -18.28 23.27 -19.59
C CYS A 252 -17.49 23.54 -20.88
N ASP A 253 -18.18 23.64 -22.04
CA ASP A 253 -17.69 23.96 -23.40
C ASP A 253 -16.70 25.15 -23.50
N GLY A 254 -16.61 25.99 -22.45
CA GLY A 254 -15.63 27.07 -22.30
C GLY A 254 -14.35 26.73 -21.51
N GLY A 255 -14.09 25.46 -21.19
CA GLY A 255 -13.06 25.02 -20.25
C GLY A 255 -13.39 25.35 -18.80
N VAL A 256 -14.68 25.32 -18.45
CA VAL A 256 -15.19 25.57 -17.09
C VAL A 256 -15.42 24.22 -16.40
N GLU A 257 -14.91 24.06 -15.18
CA GLU A 257 -15.08 22.82 -14.43
C GLU A 257 -16.55 22.60 -14.01
N TYR A 258 -17.02 21.36 -14.05
CA TYR A 258 -18.43 21.01 -13.96
C TYR A 258 -19.16 21.52 -12.69
N ILE A 259 -18.49 21.67 -11.55
CA ILE A 259 -19.12 22.25 -10.35
C ILE A 259 -19.29 23.77 -10.49
N ASP A 260 -18.32 24.48 -11.10
CA ASP A 260 -18.51 25.91 -11.44
C ASP A 260 -19.62 26.10 -12.47
N ALA A 261 -19.67 25.25 -13.50
CA ALA A 261 -20.75 25.23 -14.49
C ALA A 261 -22.11 24.97 -13.83
N THR A 262 -22.20 23.95 -12.96
CA THR A 262 -23.41 23.63 -12.19
C THR A 262 -23.85 24.82 -11.33
N SER A 263 -22.91 25.50 -10.67
CA SER A 263 -23.20 26.71 -9.89
C SER A 263 -23.78 27.84 -10.75
N GLU A 264 -23.25 28.07 -11.96
CA GLU A 264 -23.81 29.06 -12.89
C GLU A 264 -25.23 28.69 -13.33
N ILE A 265 -25.46 27.44 -13.76
CA ILE A 265 -26.77 26.99 -14.26
C ILE A 265 -27.85 27.07 -13.15
N LEU A 266 -27.52 26.64 -11.93
CA LEU A 266 -28.43 26.69 -10.78
C LEU A 266 -28.83 28.12 -10.41
N ASP A 267 -27.89 29.09 -10.37
CA ASP A 267 -28.21 30.49 -10.09
C ASP A 267 -28.99 31.14 -11.25
N ARG A 268 -28.54 30.92 -12.49
CA ARG A 268 -29.07 31.56 -13.70
C ARG A 268 -30.49 31.12 -14.05
N ASP A 269 -30.73 29.81 -14.06
CA ASP A 269 -31.95 29.22 -14.63
C ASP A 269 -32.95 28.78 -13.54
N HIS A 270 -32.46 28.48 -12.32
CA HIS A 270 -33.27 27.98 -11.21
C HIS A 270 -33.28 28.88 -9.97
N ALA A 271 -32.47 29.95 -9.93
CA ALA A 271 -32.34 30.88 -8.81
C ALA A 271 -32.06 30.21 -7.45
N ILE A 272 -31.22 29.17 -7.46
CA ILE A 272 -30.78 28.43 -6.27
C ILE A 272 -29.24 28.43 -6.23
N ALA A 273 -28.67 28.63 -5.04
CA ALA A 273 -27.22 28.54 -4.85
C ALA A 273 -26.76 27.08 -4.82
N LEU A 274 -25.52 26.82 -5.25
CA LEU A 274 -24.91 25.48 -5.18
C LEU A 274 -24.92 24.92 -3.75
N GLU A 275 -24.67 25.77 -2.75
CA GLU A 275 -24.72 25.40 -1.33
C GLU A 275 -26.10 24.89 -0.88
N ASP A 276 -27.18 25.46 -1.44
CA ASP A 276 -28.56 25.06 -1.15
C ASP A 276 -28.95 23.78 -1.88
N ALA A 277 -28.57 23.65 -3.15
CA ALA A 277 -28.81 22.44 -3.93
C ALA A 277 -28.04 21.23 -3.37
N TRP A 278 -26.77 21.40 -3.00
CA TRP A 278 -25.95 20.34 -2.39
C TRP A 278 -26.49 19.89 -1.03
N ARG A 279 -27.03 20.83 -0.26
CA ARG A 279 -27.73 20.54 1.00
C ARG A 279 -29.04 19.78 0.76
N GLU A 280 -29.82 20.16 -0.24
CA GLU A 280 -31.05 19.43 -0.61
C GLU A 280 -30.73 18.00 -1.06
N PHE A 281 -29.73 17.81 -1.91
CA PHE A 281 -29.18 16.50 -2.30
C PHE A 281 -28.74 15.65 -1.11
N SER A 282 -27.97 16.24 -0.18
CA SER A 282 -27.57 15.57 1.07
C SER A 282 -28.77 15.16 1.93
N HIS A 283 -29.92 15.84 1.83
CA HIS A 283 -31.15 15.39 2.48
C HIS A 283 -31.83 14.27 1.70
N TRP A 284 -31.88 14.34 0.37
CA TRP A 284 -32.48 13.29 -0.48
C TRP A 284 -31.80 11.93 -0.24
N ASN A 285 -30.48 11.92 -0.09
CA ASN A 285 -29.69 10.70 0.19
C ASN A 285 -30.04 10.01 1.52
N LEU A 286 -30.59 10.73 2.50
CA LEU A 286 -31.11 10.14 3.74
C LEU A 286 -32.40 9.33 3.50
N PHE A 287 -33.20 9.73 2.51
CA PHE A 287 -34.46 9.11 2.10
C PHE A 287 -34.23 8.06 1.00
N THR A 288 -33.35 7.11 1.30
CA THR A 288 -33.01 5.94 0.49
C THR A 288 -33.36 4.65 1.24
N ALA A 289 -33.41 3.51 0.54
CA ALA A 289 -33.74 2.20 1.07
C ALA A 289 -35.05 2.21 1.89
N GLU A 290 -35.06 1.64 3.10
CA GLU A 290 -36.24 1.58 3.98
C GLU A 290 -36.78 2.94 4.46
N ARG A 291 -36.07 4.05 4.19
CA ARG A 291 -36.50 5.43 4.50
C ARG A 291 -37.02 6.19 3.27
N ALA A 292 -37.08 5.57 2.10
CA ALA A 292 -37.50 6.24 0.87
C ALA A 292 -38.89 6.88 0.98
N ASP A 293 -38.98 8.15 0.56
CA ASP A 293 -40.22 8.92 0.46
C ASP A 293 -40.28 9.60 -0.91
N PRO A 294 -40.87 8.96 -1.93
CA PRO A 294 -40.98 9.51 -3.30
C PRO A 294 -41.79 10.83 -3.40
N ALA A 295 -42.35 11.34 -2.30
CA ALA A 295 -42.93 12.68 -2.24
C ALA A 295 -41.92 13.75 -1.75
N ARG A 296 -40.68 13.37 -1.43
CA ARG A 296 -39.62 14.22 -0.85
C ARG A 296 -38.22 13.96 -1.37
N SER A 297 -37.97 12.80 -1.98
CA SER A 297 -36.70 12.40 -2.59
C SER A 297 -36.96 11.65 -3.90
N TYR A 298 -35.92 10.98 -4.40
CA TYR A 298 -35.90 10.13 -5.59
C TYR A 298 -37.14 9.22 -5.72
N ALA A 299 -37.70 9.14 -6.92
CA ALA A 299 -38.89 8.35 -7.23
C ALA A 299 -38.72 6.87 -6.86
N ASP A 300 -37.58 6.29 -7.22
CA ASP A 300 -37.26 4.87 -7.06
C ASP A 300 -36.23 4.58 -5.96
N GLY A 301 -35.91 5.58 -5.13
CA GLY A 301 -34.93 5.49 -4.03
C GLY A 301 -35.17 4.41 -2.97
N GLY A 302 -36.31 3.71 -3.02
CA GLY A 302 -36.61 2.53 -2.20
C GLY A 302 -35.97 1.23 -2.70
N ALA A 303 -35.49 1.19 -3.94
CA ALA A 303 -34.67 0.10 -4.48
C ALA A 303 -33.17 0.26 -4.10
N TRP A 304 -32.76 1.49 -3.77
CA TRP A 304 -31.36 1.88 -3.62
C TRP A 304 -30.78 1.49 -2.26
N SER A 305 -29.45 1.46 -2.16
CA SER A 305 -28.72 1.22 -0.91
C SER A 305 -28.99 2.33 0.12
N SER A 306 -28.94 1.97 1.42
CA SER A 306 -28.98 2.97 2.49
C SER A 306 -27.69 3.77 2.51
N VAL A 307 -27.79 5.07 2.77
CA VAL A 307 -26.62 5.87 3.18
C VAL A 307 -25.94 5.29 4.43
N TYR A 308 -24.60 5.41 4.49
CA TYR A 308 -23.81 5.08 5.67
C TYR A 308 -24.12 6.03 6.83
N PHE A 309 -24.26 5.45 8.03
CA PHE A 309 -24.40 6.19 9.28
C PHE A 309 -23.15 6.04 10.15
N GLU A 310 -22.75 7.14 10.78
CA GLU A 310 -21.77 7.13 11.87
C GLU A 310 -22.25 6.26 13.05
N ASP A 311 -21.32 5.83 13.91
CA ASP A 311 -21.60 5.03 15.11
C ASP A 311 -22.79 5.58 15.93
N ALA A 312 -23.70 4.68 16.31
CA ALA A 312 -25.00 5.04 16.87
C ALA A 312 -24.88 5.77 18.23
N LEU A 313 -25.09 7.10 18.20
CA LEU A 313 -25.08 7.93 19.39
C LEU A 313 -26.30 7.63 20.27
N SER A 314 -26.07 7.34 21.54
CA SER A 314 -27.12 7.04 22.51
C SER A 314 -26.77 7.54 23.91
N GLY A 315 -27.79 8.00 24.64
CA GLY A 315 -27.65 8.52 26.01
C GLY A 315 -28.31 9.87 26.23
N ASP A 316 -28.30 10.33 27.48
CA ASP A 316 -28.99 11.57 27.89
C ASP A 316 -28.26 12.86 27.45
N ALA A 317 -26.94 12.78 27.24
CA ALA A 317 -26.09 13.89 26.80
C ALA A 317 -24.76 13.37 26.21
N PHE A 318 -24.22 14.05 25.19
CA PHE A 318 -22.94 13.73 24.53
C PHE A 318 -22.32 14.99 23.87
N ALA A 319 -21.06 14.92 23.44
CA ALA A 319 -20.40 15.96 22.63
C ALA A 319 -19.33 15.32 21.71
N GLU A 320 -19.65 15.18 20.42
CA GLU A 320 -18.81 14.48 19.43
C GLU A 320 -18.28 15.44 18.36
N GLU A 321 -17.06 15.21 17.85
CA GLU A 321 -16.38 16.09 16.89
C GLU A 321 -16.12 15.35 15.56
N TYR A 322 -16.64 15.90 14.46
CA TYR A 322 -16.54 15.33 13.11
C TYR A 322 -15.66 16.17 12.19
N ALA A 323 -14.88 15.50 11.33
CA ALA A 323 -14.15 16.13 10.23
C ALA A 323 -15.05 16.25 8.98
N MET A 324 -15.16 17.47 8.44
CA MET A 324 -16.00 17.83 7.28
C MET A 324 -15.19 18.61 6.23
N GLU A 325 -15.41 18.33 4.95
CA GLU A 325 -14.76 19.02 3.81
C GLU A 325 -15.80 19.74 2.92
N GLY A 326 -15.35 20.45 1.88
CA GLY A 326 -16.25 21.01 0.86
C GLY A 326 -17.05 19.92 0.13
N LEU A 327 -18.29 20.25 -0.25
CA LEU A 327 -19.28 19.37 -0.88
C LEU A 327 -19.24 17.92 -0.37
N SER A 328 -19.49 17.73 0.93
CA SER A 328 -19.48 16.43 1.61
C SER A 328 -20.60 16.32 2.65
N ALA A 329 -20.98 15.12 3.06
CA ALA A 329 -22.01 14.87 4.07
C ALA A 329 -21.67 13.71 5.03
N ARG A 330 -22.17 13.80 6.27
CA ARG A 330 -22.17 12.72 7.27
C ARG A 330 -23.55 12.56 7.88
N TYR A 331 -23.94 11.33 8.19
CA TYR A 331 -25.30 10.98 8.63
C TYR A 331 -25.21 10.30 9.98
N LEU A 332 -25.99 10.77 10.95
CA LEU A 332 -26.00 10.24 12.30
C LEU A 332 -27.39 9.74 12.66
N ALA A 333 -27.48 8.59 13.31
CA ALA A 333 -28.70 8.09 13.92
C ALA A 333 -28.56 8.18 15.44
N ILE A 334 -29.33 9.08 16.06
CA ILE A 334 -29.28 9.33 17.51
C ILE A 334 -30.50 8.68 18.16
N ALA A 335 -30.26 7.70 19.04
CA ALA A 335 -31.32 7.07 19.83
C ALA A 335 -31.60 7.91 21.08
N LEU A 336 -32.78 8.53 21.14
CA LEU A 336 -33.17 9.44 22.21
C LEU A 336 -34.14 8.75 23.20
N PRO A 337 -33.77 8.61 24.49
CA PRO A 337 -34.61 7.95 25.50
C PRO A 337 -35.86 8.78 25.84
N ASP A 338 -36.88 8.17 26.46
CA ASP A 338 -38.08 8.93 26.88
C ASP A 338 -37.76 9.93 28.01
N VAL A 339 -37.78 11.21 27.66
CA VAL A 339 -37.55 12.33 28.60
C VAL A 339 -38.85 12.84 29.24
N GLY A 340 -39.99 12.19 29.03
CA GLY A 340 -41.25 12.50 29.71
C GLY A 340 -41.79 13.92 29.44
N GLY A 341 -41.43 14.53 28.32
CA GLY A 341 -41.75 15.91 27.96
C GLY A 341 -40.80 16.98 28.49
N GLU A 342 -39.66 16.62 29.10
CA GLU A 342 -38.56 17.58 29.31
C GLU A 342 -38.02 18.08 27.95
N THR A 343 -37.40 19.25 27.95
CA THR A 343 -36.67 19.77 26.78
C THR A 343 -35.22 19.30 26.85
N ARG A 344 -34.66 18.90 25.71
CA ARG A 344 -33.22 18.74 25.46
C ARG A 344 -32.79 19.69 24.36
N TYR A 345 -31.49 19.96 24.29
CA TYR A 345 -30.90 20.88 23.33
C TYR A 345 -29.83 20.16 22.54
N LEU A 346 -30.03 20.05 21.23
CA LEU A 346 -29.01 19.61 20.29
C LEU A 346 -28.33 20.85 19.70
N THR A 347 -27.01 20.94 19.78
CA THR A 347 -26.26 22.10 19.28
C THR A 347 -25.14 21.71 18.34
N LEU A 348 -24.98 22.48 17.25
CA LEU A 348 -23.83 22.39 16.34
C LEU A 348 -22.90 23.57 16.60
N SER A 349 -21.63 23.29 16.91
CA SER A 349 -20.54 24.27 16.92
C SER A 349 -19.68 24.12 15.65
N SER A 350 -19.60 25.18 14.85
CA SER A 350 -18.84 25.16 13.59
C SER A 350 -18.35 26.56 13.19
N ASN A 351 -17.34 26.61 12.32
CA ASN A 351 -16.79 27.86 11.77
C ASN A 351 -17.60 28.43 10.59
N GLY A 352 -18.86 28.01 10.41
CA GLY A 352 -19.77 28.55 9.39
C GLY A 352 -19.69 27.92 7.99
N ALA A 353 -18.95 26.82 7.82
CA ALA A 353 -18.85 26.07 6.55
C ALA A 353 -19.60 24.71 6.58
N VAL A 354 -20.16 24.34 7.74
CA VAL A 354 -20.90 23.10 7.97
C VAL A 354 -22.28 23.47 8.51
N VAL A 355 -23.31 22.92 7.90
CA VAL A 355 -24.73 23.05 8.30
C VAL A 355 -25.19 21.70 8.86
N ALA A 356 -26.14 21.70 9.81
CA ALA A 356 -26.81 20.50 10.27
C ALA A 356 -28.33 20.57 10.02
N THR A 357 -28.94 19.45 9.64
CA THR A 357 -30.39 19.31 9.52
C THR A 357 -30.85 18.08 10.28
N ALA A 358 -31.88 18.23 11.12
CA ALA A 358 -32.39 17.16 11.96
C ALA A 358 -33.80 16.70 11.50
N PHE A 359 -33.97 15.39 11.43
CA PHE A 359 -35.21 14.70 11.02
C PHE A 359 -35.64 13.73 12.12
N LEU A 360 -36.87 13.85 12.58
CA LEU A 360 -37.43 13.02 13.65
C LEU A 360 -38.22 11.86 13.06
N TRP A 361 -37.91 10.64 13.48
CA TRP A 361 -38.65 9.43 13.08
C TRP A 361 -39.52 8.92 14.24
N ASP A 362 -40.83 8.77 13.97
CA ASP A 362 -41.82 8.32 14.95
C ASP A 362 -42.17 6.82 14.84
N GLY A 363 -41.41 6.06 14.04
CA GLY A 363 -41.68 4.66 13.70
C GLY A 363 -42.66 4.47 12.54
N SER A 364 -43.22 5.54 11.97
CA SER A 364 -44.16 5.48 10.84
C SER A 364 -43.85 6.46 9.69
N ALA A 365 -43.30 7.63 10.00
CA ALA A 365 -42.83 8.61 9.01
C ALA A 365 -41.70 9.47 9.59
N MET A 366 -40.88 10.04 8.71
CA MET A 366 -39.92 11.08 9.09
C MET A 366 -40.55 12.46 8.96
N SER A 367 -40.43 13.27 10.00
CA SER A 367 -40.86 14.67 10.03
C SER A 367 -39.64 15.58 10.17
N PRO A 368 -39.54 16.69 9.40
CA PRO A 368 -38.47 17.66 9.61
C PRO A 368 -38.58 18.24 11.02
N ALA A 369 -37.51 18.16 11.83
CA ALA A 369 -37.54 18.69 13.19
C ALA A 369 -37.33 20.21 13.19
N MET A 370 -36.27 20.67 12.51
CA MET A 370 -35.99 22.02 11.97
C MET A 370 -34.52 22.07 11.50
N PRO A 371 -34.11 23.03 10.66
CA PRO A 371 -32.69 23.28 10.37
C PRO A 371 -31.93 23.80 11.60
N LEU A 372 -30.69 23.36 11.80
CA LEU A 372 -29.74 23.94 12.77
C LEU A 372 -28.94 25.06 12.07
N GLU A 373 -29.62 26.16 11.75
CA GLU A 373 -29.06 27.29 11.01
C GLU A 373 -28.60 28.44 11.91
N GLN A 374 -27.45 29.04 11.58
CA GLN A 374 -27.13 30.43 11.89
C GLN A 374 -26.36 31.10 10.74
N HIS A 375 -26.78 32.31 10.37
CA HIS A 375 -26.10 33.10 9.34
C HIS A 375 -24.83 33.82 9.83
N THR A 376 -24.51 33.82 11.13
CA THR A 376 -23.29 34.45 11.68
C THR A 376 -22.77 33.77 12.96
N ALA A 377 -21.83 32.84 12.77
CA ALA A 377 -20.79 32.39 13.72
C ALA A 377 -21.16 31.63 15.04
N GLU A 378 -20.48 30.49 15.18
CA GLU A 378 -20.15 29.69 16.38
C GLU A 378 -21.17 28.68 16.94
N LEU A 379 -22.46 28.94 17.17
CA LEU A 379 -23.39 27.89 17.66
C LEU A 379 -24.85 28.00 17.17
N ALA A 380 -25.41 26.90 16.67
CA ALA A 380 -26.86 26.72 16.45
C ALA A 380 -27.45 25.75 17.50
N GLU A 381 -28.70 25.95 17.93
CA GLU A 381 -29.38 25.18 18.99
C GLU A 381 -30.81 24.79 18.58
N LEU A 382 -31.18 23.52 18.73
CA LEU A 382 -32.50 22.96 18.45
C LEU A 382 -33.12 22.39 19.75
N PRO A 383 -34.20 22.99 20.28
CA PRO A 383 -34.93 22.43 21.42
C PRO A 383 -35.80 21.24 20.99
N LEU A 384 -35.55 20.09 21.60
CA LEU A 384 -36.23 18.83 21.36
C LEU A 384 -37.11 18.50 22.58
N SER A 385 -38.40 18.23 22.38
CA SER A 385 -39.31 17.74 23.42
C SER A 385 -40.27 16.73 22.82
N TRP A 386 -40.31 15.53 23.41
CA TRP A 386 -41.06 14.37 22.92
C TRP A 386 -41.53 13.50 24.10
N GLY A 387 -42.32 12.46 23.82
CA GLY A 387 -42.73 11.47 24.80
C GLY A 387 -42.71 10.07 24.18
N GLY A 388 -41.90 9.17 24.76
CA GLY A 388 -41.54 7.88 24.19
C GLY A 388 -40.08 7.84 23.73
N GLU A 389 -39.62 6.69 23.22
CA GLU A 389 -38.32 6.58 22.54
C GLU A 389 -38.48 7.02 21.08
N ILE A 390 -37.54 7.82 20.56
CA ILE A 390 -37.51 8.27 19.16
C ILE A 390 -36.09 8.14 18.60
N THR A 391 -35.98 8.07 17.27
CA THR A 391 -34.70 8.22 16.56
C THR A 391 -34.65 9.59 15.91
N LEU A 392 -33.59 10.34 16.18
CA LEU A 392 -33.29 11.59 15.51
C LEU A 392 -32.16 11.36 14.50
N TYR A 393 -32.46 11.54 13.22
CA TYR A 393 -31.46 11.51 12.16
C TYR A 393 -30.89 12.91 11.96
N VAL A 394 -29.57 13.05 11.95
CA VAL A 394 -28.89 14.34 11.73
C VAL A 394 -27.97 14.21 10.51
N VAL A 395 -28.15 15.11 9.54
CA VAL A 395 -27.25 15.25 8.39
C VAL A 395 -26.34 16.43 8.65
N LEU A 396 -25.04 16.21 8.73
CA LEU A 396 -24.02 17.25 8.70
C LEU A 396 -23.59 17.43 7.24
N THR A 397 -23.71 18.63 6.69
CA THR A 397 -23.32 18.92 5.31
C THR A 397 -22.25 20.00 5.26
N GLY A 398 -21.11 19.69 4.66
CA GLY A 398 -20.12 20.66 4.23
C GLY A 398 -20.54 21.26 2.89
N VAL A 399 -21.08 22.48 2.91
CA VAL A 399 -21.70 23.10 1.72
C VAL A 399 -20.76 23.97 0.91
N VAL A 400 -19.63 24.42 1.49
CA VAL A 400 -18.75 25.43 0.86
C VAL A 400 -17.72 24.78 -0.05
N ARG A 401 -17.80 25.06 -1.36
CA ARG A 401 -16.80 24.63 -2.35
C ARG A 401 -15.39 25.13 -2.00
N GLY A 402 -14.39 24.28 -2.17
CA GLY A 402 -12.98 24.52 -1.87
C GLY A 402 -12.63 24.56 -0.38
N ALA A 403 -13.55 24.19 0.52
CA ALA A 403 -13.28 24.21 1.96
C ALA A 403 -12.28 23.11 2.36
N PRO A 404 -11.16 23.46 3.05
CA PRO A 404 -10.27 22.47 3.62
C PRO A 404 -10.86 21.89 4.91
N SER A 405 -10.62 20.61 5.21
CA SER A 405 -11.09 19.88 6.39
C SER A 405 -11.22 20.74 7.65
N ARG A 406 -12.45 20.80 8.18
CA ARG A 406 -12.83 21.50 9.42
C ARG A 406 -13.42 20.52 10.42
N ARG A 407 -13.33 20.89 11.69
CA ARG A 407 -14.03 20.22 12.79
C ARG A 407 -15.38 20.88 13.01
N ALA A 408 -16.41 20.07 13.20
CA ALA A 408 -17.73 20.45 13.63
C ALA A 408 -18.12 19.61 14.86
N THR A 409 -18.58 20.24 15.93
CA THR A 409 -18.93 19.53 17.18
C THR A 409 -20.43 19.49 17.36
N LEU A 410 -20.99 18.29 17.53
CA LEU A 410 -22.41 18.06 17.79
C LEU A 410 -22.59 17.66 19.27
N THR A 411 -23.39 18.43 20.00
CA THR A 411 -23.59 18.26 21.45
C THR A 411 -25.07 18.09 21.77
N LEU A 412 -25.43 17.09 22.59
CA LEU A 412 -26.76 16.95 23.19
C LEU A 412 -26.67 17.24 24.70
N GLN A 413 -27.56 18.09 25.21
CA GLN A 413 -27.53 18.51 26.62
C GLN A 413 -28.92 18.89 27.17
N ASN A 414 -29.02 19.00 28.52
CA ASN A 414 -30.29 19.17 29.24
C ASN A 414 -30.70 20.63 29.49
N GLU A 415 -29.76 21.56 29.34
CA GLU A 415 -29.94 23.00 29.58
C GLU A 415 -29.50 23.76 28.31
N PRO A 416 -30.06 24.95 28.01
CA PRO A 416 -29.61 25.75 26.88
C PRO A 416 -28.18 26.27 27.10
N LEU A 417 -27.41 26.46 26.02
CA LEU A 417 -26.03 26.94 26.14
C LEU A 417 -25.97 28.41 26.60
N ALA A 418 -25.10 28.69 27.57
CA ALA A 418 -24.89 30.05 28.05
C ALA A 418 -24.11 30.86 26.99
N LEU A 419 -24.80 31.77 26.31
CA LEU A 419 -24.18 32.70 25.36
C LEU A 419 -23.08 33.53 26.04
N PRO A 420 -21.93 33.77 25.40
CA PRO A 420 -20.93 34.69 25.92
C PRO A 420 -21.52 36.11 26.00
N GLU A 421 -21.40 36.75 27.16
CA GLU A 421 -21.88 38.13 27.34
C GLU A 421 -21.15 39.08 26.37
N PRO A 422 -21.86 40.03 25.73
CA PRO A 422 -21.23 40.99 24.84
C PRO A 422 -20.24 41.87 25.65
N PRO A 423 -19.05 42.17 25.11
CA PRO A 423 -18.08 43.00 25.81
C PRO A 423 -18.68 44.39 26.09
N GLU A 424 -18.49 44.88 27.32
CA GLU A 424 -18.97 46.21 27.72
C GLU A 424 -18.46 47.29 26.75
N PRO A 425 -19.30 48.29 26.40
CA PRO A 425 -18.88 49.36 25.52
C PRO A 425 -17.75 50.18 26.18
N PRO A 426 -16.68 50.53 25.44
CA PRO A 426 -15.56 51.26 26.00
C PRO A 426 -16.00 52.65 26.48
N GLU A 427 -15.48 53.07 27.65
CA GLU A 427 -15.73 54.41 28.19
C GLU A 427 -15.30 55.52 27.20
N PRO A 428 -16.03 56.64 27.14
CA PRO A 428 -15.69 57.75 26.24
C PRO A 428 -14.37 58.41 26.67
N PRO A 429 -13.48 58.76 25.73
CA PRO A 429 -12.15 59.29 26.06
C PRO A 429 -12.21 60.69 26.66
N GLU A 430 -11.41 60.92 27.72
CA GLU A 430 -11.17 62.26 28.27
C GLU A 430 -10.41 63.16 27.25
N PRO A 431 -10.65 64.49 27.27
CA PRO A 431 -9.98 65.41 26.36
C PRO A 431 -8.48 65.57 26.69
N PRO A 432 -7.61 65.77 25.68
CA PRO A 432 -6.16 65.78 25.89
C PRO A 432 -5.66 67.09 26.53
N GLU A 433 -4.97 66.97 27.67
CA GLU A 433 -4.05 68.03 28.11
C GLU A 433 -2.72 67.95 27.34
N SER A 434 -2.20 69.12 26.97
CA SER A 434 -0.98 69.30 26.19
C SER A 434 0.29 69.23 27.07
N PRO A 435 1.47 68.99 26.48
CA PRO A 435 2.49 68.14 27.10
C PRO A 435 3.53 68.90 27.93
N GLU A 436 4.20 68.19 28.84
CA GLU A 436 5.67 68.25 28.94
C GLU A 436 6.28 67.02 29.64
N SER A 437 7.46 66.64 29.17
CA SER A 437 8.39 65.62 29.70
C SER A 437 9.24 66.20 30.87
N PRO A 438 10.18 65.47 31.53
CA PRO A 438 10.61 64.06 31.40
C PRO A 438 10.76 63.34 32.79
N GLU A 439 11.60 62.29 32.82
CA GLU A 439 12.34 61.72 33.98
C GLU A 439 11.79 60.47 34.69
N SER A 440 12.52 59.37 34.49
CA SER A 440 12.77 58.28 35.44
C SER A 440 13.77 58.76 36.53
N PRO A 441 14.11 57.99 37.59
CA PRO A 441 13.81 56.57 37.87
C PRO A 441 13.50 56.23 39.35
N SER A 442 13.37 54.92 39.64
CA SER A 442 13.61 54.27 40.96
C SER A 442 12.54 54.52 42.05
N SER A 443 12.37 53.70 43.10
CA SER A 443 12.75 52.30 43.38
C SER A 443 12.08 51.84 44.70
N SER A 444 12.32 50.58 45.10
CA SER A 444 12.24 50.03 46.47
C SER A 444 10.92 49.43 46.96
N GLY A 445 11.06 48.43 47.85
CA GLY A 445 9.98 47.72 48.55
C GLY A 445 9.55 46.42 47.84
N GLY A 446 9.49 45.27 48.49
CA GLY A 446 9.79 44.96 49.90
C GLY A 446 9.34 43.52 50.25
N CYS A 447 10.02 42.85 51.17
CA CYS A 447 9.80 41.43 51.45
C CYS A 447 8.72 41.14 52.53
N SER A 448 8.21 39.90 52.48
CA SER A 448 8.08 38.92 53.60
C SER A 448 6.81 38.82 54.48
N ALA A 449 6.50 37.53 54.76
CA ALA A 449 5.78 36.92 55.92
C ALA A 449 4.24 37.14 56.04
N ALA A 450 3.40 36.23 56.57
CA ALA A 450 3.43 34.78 56.93
C ALA A 450 1.96 34.35 57.28
N GLY A 451 1.53 33.09 57.50
CA GLY A 451 2.14 31.74 57.53
C GLY A 451 1.29 30.76 58.42
N VAL A 452 1.58 29.44 58.41
CA VAL A 452 0.89 28.34 59.17
C VAL A 452 -0.51 27.96 58.60
N GLY A 453 -0.94 26.71 58.41
CA GLY A 453 -0.41 25.33 58.59
C GLY A 453 -1.57 24.32 58.27
N ASP A 454 -1.48 22.99 58.26
CA ASP A 454 -0.42 21.99 58.51
C ASP A 454 -0.92 20.60 57.95
N HIS A 455 -0.16 19.51 58.15
CA HIS A 455 -0.45 18.07 57.93
C HIS A 455 -0.29 17.42 56.54
N ALA A 456 0.70 16.51 56.47
CA ALA A 456 0.85 15.40 55.53
C ALA A 456 0.71 14.05 56.33
N PRO A 457 0.72 12.81 55.76
CA PRO A 457 1.76 12.29 54.85
C PRO A 457 1.27 11.34 53.72
N GLY A 458 2.16 10.91 52.80
CA GLY A 458 1.92 9.67 52.02
C GLY A 458 2.55 9.50 50.63
N SER A 459 3.87 9.32 50.55
CA SER A 459 4.60 8.49 49.55
C SER A 459 4.31 8.53 48.03
N SER A 460 5.40 8.75 47.28
CA SER A 460 5.79 8.09 46.01
C SER A 460 4.88 8.14 44.77
N THR A 461 5.29 8.93 43.77
CA THR A 461 5.68 8.44 42.42
C THR A 461 6.42 9.54 41.66
N GLY A 462 7.68 9.31 41.30
CA GLY A 462 8.44 10.17 40.40
C GLY A 462 8.90 9.40 39.17
N LEU A 463 8.03 9.28 38.15
CA LEU A 463 8.40 8.67 36.86
C LEU A 463 7.54 9.13 35.65
N LEU A 464 6.84 10.28 35.72
CA LEU A 464 5.96 10.75 34.62
C LEU A 464 6.27 12.17 34.10
N ALA A 465 7.21 12.90 34.71
CA ALA A 465 7.47 14.31 34.38
C ALA A 465 8.38 14.55 33.15
N LEU A 466 8.93 13.50 32.53
CA LEU A 466 9.91 13.63 31.44
C LEU A 466 9.33 13.45 30.03
N VAL A 467 8.13 12.86 29.90
CA VAL A 467 7.43 12.71 28.61
C VAL A 467 6.65 13.98 28.25
N ALA A 468 6.03 14.63 29.23
CA ALA A 468 5.21 15.84 29.02
C ALA A 468 6.00 17.09 28.57
N LEU A 469 7.32 17.13 28.78
CA LEU A 469 8.18 18.28 28.46
C LEU A 469 8.71 18.30 27.02
N LEU A 470 8.53 17.22 26.25
CA LEU A 470 8.92 17.12 24.84
C LEU A 470 7.77 17.38 23.85
N TRP A 471 6.52 17.51 24.34
CA TRP A 471 5.33 17.68 23.48
C TRP A 471 4.81 19.12 23.38
N SER A 472 5.27 20.05 24.24
CA SER A 472 4.73 21.42 24.29
C SER A 472 5.39 22.42 23.32
N THR A 473 6.43 22.03 22.58
CA THR A 473 7.23 22.95 21.74
C THR A 473 7.09 22.77 20.23
N LEU A 474 6.33 21.77 19.76
CA LEU A 474 6.05 21.53 18.33
C LEU A 474 4.57 21.76 17.96
N GLY A 475 4.04 22.89 18.43
CA GLY A 475 2.69 23.37 18.11
C GLY A 475 2.62 24.21 16.83
N ARG A 476 2.29 23.55 15.70
CA ARG A 476 1.59 24.06 14.49
C ARG A 476 1.72 25.57 14.15
N ARG A 477 2.40 25.91 13.03
CA ARG A 477 2.05 27.08 12.18
C ARG A 477 2.66 27.06 10.75
N ARG A 478 1.77 26.95 9.75
CA ARG A 478 1.87 27.37 8.34
C ARG A 478 3.05 26.85 7.47
N VAL A 479 2.75 25.83 6.66
CA VAL A 479 3.43 25.58 5.38
C VAL A 479 2.65 26.30 4.27
N ALA A 480 3.28 27.24 3.58
CA ALA A 480 2.85 27.73 2.27
C ALA A 480 4.03 28.42 1.56
N ARG A 481 4.34 27.97 0.34
CA ARG A 481 5.36 28.52 -0.60
C ARG A 481 6.84 28.45 -0.16
N VAL A 482 7.49 27.32 -0.44
CA VAL A 482 8.89 27.29 -0.90
C VAL A 482 9.03 26.28 -2.07
N ARG A 483 8.53 26.66 -3.26
CA ARG A 483 9.14 26.16 -4.51
C ARG A 483 10.43 26.98 -4.71
N HIS A 484 11.52 26.32 -5.09
CA HIS A 484 12.90 26.84 -5.18
C HIS A 484 13.63 27.06 -3.83
N LEU A 485 14.28 26.00 -3.31
CA LEU A 485 15.52 26.12 -2.51
C LEU A 485 16.35 24.81 -2.44
N LEU A 486 16.39 24.07 -3.56
CA LEU A 486 17.34 22.96 -3.79
C LEU A 486 18.50 23.48 -4.65
N PRO A 487 19.45 24.26 -4.07
CA PRO A 487 20.83 23.77 -4.01
C PRO A 487 21.65 24.39 -2.86
N ALA A 488 21.30 24.17 -1.59
CA ALA A 488 21.96 24.84 -0.46
C ALA A 488 22.41 23.95 0.73
N LEU A 489 22.20 22.63 0.70
CA LEU A 489 22.60 21.71 1.78
C LEU A 489 23.90 20.91 1.52
N GLY A 490 24.53 21.09 0.35
CA GLY A 490 25.83 20.47 0.03
C GLY A 490 27.08 21.25 0.48
N ALA A 491 26.93 22.33 1.26
CA ALA A 491 27.99 23.34 1.41
C ALA A 491 28.52 23.57 2.84
N LEU A 492 28.12 22.79 3.85
CA LEU A 492 28.56 22.98 5.25
C LEU A 492 29.42 21.85 5.86
N ALA A 493 29.77 20.80 5.11
CA ALA A 493 30.67 19.73 5.55
C ALA A 493 32.15 19.92 5.12
N LEU A 494 32.47 20.98 4.36
CA LEU A 494 33.76 21.15 3.67
C LEU A 494 34.67 22.29 4.16
N LEU A 495 34.38 22.90 5.33
CA LEU A 495 35.14 24.04 5.87
C LEU A 495 35.76 23.83 7.27
N ALA A 496 36.02 22.58 7.64
CA ALA A 496 36.80 22.21 8.84
C ALA A 496 38.12 21.49 8.48
N GLY A 497 38.80 21.95 7.42
CA GLY A 497 39.93 21.23 6.79
C GLY A 497 41.23 22.02 6.58
N SER A 498 41.41 23.20 7.19
CA SER A 498 42.66 23.98 7.02
C SER A 498 42.95 24.97 8.14
N GLY A 499 44.00 24.70 8.93
CA GLY A 499 44.66 25.71 9.78
C GLY A 499 44.96 25.26 11.21
N GLY A 500 46.20 24.81 11.47
CA GLY A 500 46.63 24.54 12.86
C GLY A 500 47.76 23.52 13.04
N LEU A 501 48.93 23.73 12.44
CA LEU A 501 50.13 22.95 12.75
C LEU A 501 50.60 23.24 14.20
N ALA A 502 50.11 22.45 15.17
CA ALA A 502 50.61 22.45 16.54
C ALA A 502 51.60 21.29 16.75
N ARG A 503 52.88 21.62 16.93
CA ARG A 503 54.00 20.67 17.04
C ARG A 503 54.07 20.07 18.45
N ALA A 504 53.30 19.01 18.71
CA ALA A 504 53.43 18.21 19.93
C ALA A 504 54.69 17.32 19.86
N GLN A 505 55.39 17.17 20.99
CA GLN A 505 56.66 16.47 21.08
C GLN A 505 56.46 14.95 21.20
N THR A 506 57.30 14.20 20.48
CA THR A 506 57.31 12.72 20.46
C THR A 506 57.79 12.13 21.79
N GLN A 507 57.00 11.20 22.35
CA GLN A 507 57.48 10.13 23.24
C GLN A 507 57.21 8.78 22.55
N PRO A 508 58.10 7.79 22.66
CA PRO A 508 57.96 6.53 21.91
C PRO A 508 56.91 5.62 22.54
N ALA A 509 56.00 5.10 21.71
CA ALA A 509 55.14 3.98 22.04
C ALA A 509 55.92 2.65 21.92
N PRO A 510 55.52 1.58 22.64
CA PRO A 510 56.18 0.27 22.57
C PRO A 510 55.95 -0.42 21.22
N GLU A 511 56.86 -1.34 20.89
CA GLU A 511 56.94 -2.02 19.59
C GLU A 511 55.64 -2.79 19.23
N THR A 512 55.06 -2.49 18.08
CA THR A 512 54.01 -3.31 17.45
C THR A 512 54.62 -4.60 16.90
N PRO A 513 53.93 -5.76 17.01
CA PRO A 513 54.31 -6.97 16.27
C PRO A 513 54.32 -6.70 14.77
N SER A 514 55.33 -7.21 14.06
CA SER A 514 55.49 -7.07 12.62
C SER A 514 54.38 -7.79 11.84
N GLU A 515 53.96 -7.18 10.72
CA GLU A 515 53.03 -7.77 9.74
C GLU A 515 53.41 -9.22 9.35
N PRO A 516 52.44 -10.14 9.18
CA PRO A 516 52.70 -11.40 8.50
C PRO A 516 52.94 -11.14 7.00
N PRO A 517 53.87 -11.86 6.35
CA PRO A 517 54.20 -11.61 4.95
C PRO A 517 53.10 -12.08 3.99
N LEU A 518 52.71 -11.19 3.07
CA LEU A 518 51.92 -11.53 1.89
C LEU A 518 52.66 -12.56 1.02
N GLY A 519 52.25 -13.83 1.10
CA GLY A 519 52.88 -14.91 0.34
C GLY A 519 52.76 -16.30 0.98
N GLY A 520 51.56 -16.68 1.43
CA GLY A 520 51.24 -18.05 1.86
C GLY A 520 50.21 -18.67 0.93
N THR A 521 50.38 -19.94 0.56
CA THR A 521 49.30 -20.74 0.00
C THR A 521 48.18 -20.83 1.04
N ALA A 522 46.93 -20.55 0.64
CA ALA A 522 45.78 -20.92 1.47
C ALA A 522 45.88 -22.43 1.73
N ASN A 523 45.98 -22.81 3.00
CA ASN A 523 45.90 -24.20 3.40
C ASN A 523 44.42 -24.56 3.53
N ASP A 524 44.03 -25.74 3.06
CA ASP A 524 42.63 -26.21 3.03
C ASP A 524 42.03 -26.54 4.43
N ASP A 525 42.47 -25.88 5.51
CA ASP A 525 42.03 -26.10 6.90
C ASP A 525 41.16 -24.95 7.49
N ASP A 526 41.12 -23.75 6.89
CA ASP A 526 40.51 -22.54 7.51
C ASP A 526 38.98 -22.61 7.75
N GLN A 527 38.21 -23.33 6.93
CA GLN A 527 36.73 -23.26 6.95
C GLN A 527 36.04 -23.92 8.17
N ASN A 528 36.81 -24.39 9.15
CA ASN A 528 36.27 -24.97 10.38
C ASN A 528 36.35 -24.00 11.57
N ASP A 529 37.16 -22.94 11.50
CA ASP A 529 37.26 -21.88 12.51
C ASP A 529 36.23 -20.74 12.26
N ASP A 530 35.77 -20.54 11.01
CA ASP A 530 34.78 -19.50 10.61
C ASP A 530 33.55 -19.41 11.54
N ALA A 531 33.05 -20.54 12.05
CA ALA A 531 31.82 -20.58 12.86
C ALA A 531 31.99 -20.10 14.32
N ASP A 532 33.23 -20.08 14.84
CA ASP A 532 33.56 -19.48 16.14
C ASP A 532 33.78 -17.95 16.00
N GLU A 533 34.17 -17.48 14.80
CA GLU A 533 34.35 -16.04 14.50
C GLU A 533 33.04 -15.33 14.11
N ILE A 534 32.14 -16.00 13.38
CA ILE A 534 30.83 -15.42 13.00
C ILE A 534 29.97 -15.14 14.23
N ILE A 535 29.67 -13.87 14.47
CA ILE A 535 28.76 -13.41 15.52
C ILE A 535 27.32 -13.37 14.99
N VAL A 536 26.39 -13.91 15.79
CA VAL A 536 24.94 -13.82 15.58
C VAL A 536 24.26 -13.13 16.76
N VAL A 537 23.10 -12.54 16.50
CA VAL A 537 22.29 -11.83 17.50
C VAL A 537 20.83 -12.31 17.52
N THR A 538 20.33 -12.88 16.43
CA THR A 538 18.88 -13.11 16.21
C THR A 538 18.29 -14.21 17.08
N GLY A 539 19.09 -15.18 17.53
CA GLY A 539 18.60 -16.22 18.46
C GLY A 539 18.30 -15.72 19.88
N SER A 540 18.88 -14.58 20.27
CA SER A 540 19.07 -14.15 21.67
C SER A 540 18.87 -12.65 21.94
N ARG A 541 18.74 -11.80 20.91
CA ARG A 541 18.89 -10.33 20.99
C ARG A 541 20.23 -9.85 21.60
N VAL A 542 21.24 -10.72 21.66
CA VAL A 542 22.60 -10.45 22.19
C VAL A 542 23.63 -11.14 21.31
N GLU A 543 24.70 -10.40 20.97
CA GLU A 543 25.87 -10.87 20.23
C GLU A 543 26.48 -12.13 20.89
N GLN A 544 26.49 -13.25 20.16
CA GLN A 544 27.16 -14.50 20.55
C GLN A 544 27.73 -15.24 19.31
N PRO A 545 28.77 -16.07 19.43
CA PRO A 545 29.27 -16.88 18.32
C PRO A 545 28.19 -17.83 17.76
N LEU A 546 28.14 -18.01 16.44
CA LEU A 546 27.24 -18.93 15.76
C LEU A 546 27.43 -20.37 16.26
N ALA A 547 28.68 -20.77 16.49
CA ALA A 547 29.02 -22.05 17.10
C ALA A 547 28.48 -22.22 18.52
N GLU A 548 28.15 -21.15 19.26
CA GLU A 548 27.54 -21.21 20.60
C GLU A 548 26.00 -21.06 20.60
N ALA A 549 25.41 -20.56 19.51
CA ALA A 549 23.99 -20.25 19.41
C ALA A 549 23.06 -21.44 19.75
N THR A 550 22.09 -21.19 20.63
CA THR A 550 21.11 -22.18 21.13
C THR A 550 20.03 -22.48 20.07
N VAL A 551 19.52 -21.44 19.41
CA VAL A 551 18.58 -21.54 18.29
C VAL A 551 19.35 -21.85 17.00
N ALA A 552 18.72 -22.54 16.05
CA ALA A 552 19.29 -22.73 14.72
C ALA A 552 19.19 -21.42 13.93
N THR A 553 20.35 -20.78 13.67
CA THR A 553 20.46 -19.57 12.86
C THR A 553 21.22 -19.91 11.58
N GLN A 554 20.66 -19.57 10.43
CA GLN A 554 21.41 -19.55 9.17
C GLN A 554 22.03 -18.16 9.01
N VAL A 555 23.24 -18.08 8.49
CA VAL A 555 23.91 -16.79 8.20
C VAL A 555 24.27 -16.75 6.73
N ILE A 556 24.08 -15.59 6.10
CA ILE A 556 24.64 -15.22 4.80
C ILE A 556 25.66 -14.11 5.07
N THR A 557 26.95 -14.36 4.88
CA THR A 557 28.03 -13.39 5.15
C THR A 557 28.21 -12.37 4.03
N ARG A 558 28.90 -11.25 4.28
CA ARG A 558 29.30 -10.28 3.25
C ARG A 558 29.97 -10.94 2.04
N THR A 559 30.88 -11.87 2.31
CA THR A 559 31.61 -12.62 1.28
C THR A 559 30.72 -13.55 0.47
N GLU A 560 29.66 -14.12 1.06
CA GLU A 560 28.64 -14.89 0.33
C GLU A 560 27.71 -13.97 -0.48
N ILE A 561 27.35 -12.79 0.04
CA ILE A 561 26.55 -11.77 -0.68
C ILE A 561 27.29 -11.34 -1.95
N GLU A 562 28.55 -10.91 -1.85
CA GLU A 562 29.37 -10.48 -2.99
C GLU A 562 29.59 -11.59 -4.03
N ALA A 563 29.89 -12.81 -3.56
CA ALA A 563 30.13 -13.96 -4.42
C ALA A 563 28.85 -14.50 -5.08
N SER A 564 27.67 -14.27 -4.50
CA SER A 564 26.39 -14.77 -5.04
C SER A 564 26.08 -14.19 -6.42
N GLY A 565 26.39 -12.92 -6.64
CA GLY A 565 25.93 -12.18 -7.80
C GLY A 565 24.43 -11.93 -7.86
N ALA A 566 23.74 -11.91 -6.72
CA ALA A 566 22.37 -11.44 -6.67
C ALA A 566 22.30 -9.94 -6.98
N SER A 567 21.24 -9.47 -7.67
CA SER A 567 21.00 -8.03 -7.91
C SER A 567 20.02 -7.37 -6.94
N ASN A 568 19.37 -8.16 -6.07
CA ASN A 568 18.46 -7.72 -5.03
C ASN A 568 18.36 -8.79 -3.93
N LEU A 569 17.71 -8.46 -2.81
CA LEU A 569 17.58 -9.35 -1.66
C LEU A 569 16.70 -10.58 -1.93
N SER A 570 15.65 -10.47 -2.77
CA SER A 570 14.78 -11.60 -3.11
C SER A 570 15.55 -12.71 -3.85
N GLU A 571 16.39 -12.37 -4.83
CA GLU A 571 17.21 -13.33 -5.57
C GLU A 571 18.31 -13.99 -4.70
N LEU A 572 18.84 -13.27 -3.70
CA LEU A 572 19.79 -13.81 -2.73
C LEU A 572 19.13 -14.85 -1.81
N LEU A 573 17.95 -14.52 -1.29
CA LEU A 573 17.17 -15.35 -0.38
C LEU A 573 16.55 -16.58 -1.07
N ALA A 574 16.24 -16.50 -2.38
CA ALA A 574 15.65 -17.57 -3.18
C ALA A 574 16.39 -18.92 -3.15
N THR A 575 17.69 -18.95 -2.78
CA THR A 575 18.49 -20.18 -2.71
C THR A 575 18.52 -20.85 -1.34
N GLN A 576 18.01 -20.17 -0.30
CA GLN A 576 18.08 -20.64 1.08
C GLN A 576 17.01 -21.72 1.35
N PRO A 577 17.32 -22.78 2.13
CA PRO A 577 16.34 -23.80 2.50
C PRO A 577 15.21 -23.22 3.36
N GLY A 578 13.99 -23.71 3.16
CA GLY A 578 12.79 -23.28 3.87
C GLY A 578 12.27 -21.87 3.52
N VAL A 579 12.95 -21.17 2.61
CA VAL A 579 12.57 -19.84 2.09
C VAL A 579 11.96 -20.00 0.71
N ASP A 580 10.87 -19.26 0.46
CA ASP A 580 10.24 -19.16 -0.85
C ASP A 580 9.97 -17.69 -1.19
N ILE A 581 10.01 -17.35 -2.47
CA ILE A 581 9.85 -15.96 -2.94
C ILE A 581 8.54 -15.87 -3.70
N ASP A 582 7.72 -14.91 -3.30
CA ASP A 582 6.48 -14.55 -3.98
C ASP A 582 6.74 -13.35 -4.88
N HIS A 583 6.49 -13.51 -6.17
CA HIS A 583 6.71 -12.47 -7.18
C HIS A 583 5.35 -11.93 -7.61
N SER A 584 5.11 -10.65 -7.34
CA SER A 584 3.78 -10.04 -7.43
C SER A 584 3.71 -8.87 -8.43
N GLY A 585 4.52 -8.95 -9.49
CA GLY A 585 4.66 -7.91 -10.52
C GLY A 585 4.95 -6.55 -9.90
N PHE A 586 4.09 -5.56 -10.20
CA PHE A 586 4.09 -4.20 -9.65
C PHE A 586 4.14 -4.08 -8.11
N ARG A 587 3.85 -5.15 -7.34
CA ARG A 587 3.99 -5.17 -5.87
C ARG A 587 5.38 -5.63 -5.39
N GLY A 588 6.31 -5.89 -6.31
CA GLY A 588 7.67 -6.34 -6.05
C GLY A 588 7.75 -7.82 -5.64
N SER A 589 8.84 -8.16 -4.94
CA SER A 589 9.14 -9.53 -4.50
C SER A 589 9.12 -9.64 -2.98
N SER A 590 8.31 -10.56 -2.43
CA SER A 590 8.22 -10.80 -0.99
C SER A 590 8.61 -12.23 -0.61
N VAL A 591 8.62 -12.56 0.69
CA VAL A 591 9.19 -13.81 1.21
C VAL A 591 8.21 -14.62 2.05
N ARG A 592 7.98 -15.86 1.63
CA ARG A 592 7.31 -16.91 2.42
C ARG A 592 8.35 -17.76 3.15
N MET A 593 7.98 -18.33 4.29
CA MET A 593 8.87 -19.20 5.06
C MET A 593 8.10 -20.39 5.64
N GLN A 594 8.64 -21.61 5.50
CA GLN A 594 8.05 -22.85 6.04
C GLN A 594 6.55 -23.06 5.70
N GLY A 595 6.12 -22.59 4.53
CA GLY A 595 4.73 -22.71 4.07
C GLY A 595 3.75 -21.71 4.69
N LEU A 596 4.25 -20.65 5.31
CA LEU A 596 3.46 -19.51 5.80
C LEU A 596 3.74 -18.27 4.94
N ASP A 597 2.69 -17.46 4.75
CA ASP A 597 2.71 -16.26 3.90
C ASP A 597 3.56 -15.09 4.42
N PRO A 598 3.86 -14.07 3.58
CA PRO A 598 4.84 -13.03 3.91
C PRO A 598 4.51 -12.16 5.12
N LYS A 599 3.23 -12.07 5.48
CA LYS A 599 2.75 -11.42 6.72
C LYS A 599 3.19 -12.12 8.02
N HIS A 600 3.62 -13.38 7.92
CA HIS A 600 4.14 -14.19 9.03
C HIS A 600 5.68 -14.17 9.15
N VAL A 601 6.38 -13.45 8.27
CA VAL A 601 7.85 -13.32 8.28
C VAL A 601 8.26 -11.92 8.75
N ALA A 602 9.00 -11.85 9.86
CA ALA A 602 9.52 -10.59 10.37
C ALA A 602 10.84 -10.25 9.67
N VAL A 603 10.82 -9.22 8.81
CA VAL A 603 12.03 -8.66 8.20
C VAL A 603 12.50 -7.48 9.05
N LEU A 604 13.73 -7.58 9.57
CA LEU A 604 14.31 -6.62 10.49
C LEU A 604 15.56 -6.00 9.89
N VAL A 605 15.76 -4.70 10.09
CA VAL A 605 17.04 -4.01 9.88
C VAL A 605 17.55 -3.56 11.26
N ASP A 606 18.77 -3.94 11.60
CA ASP A 606 19.43 -3.67 12.90
C ASP A 606 18.51 -3.91 14.12
N GLY A 607 17.79 -5.03 14.07
CA GLY A 607 16.95 -5.57 15.13
C GLY A 607 15.53 -5.00 15.20
N GLN A 608 15.11 -4.18 14.23
CA GLN A 608 13.82 -3.49 14.23
C GLN A 608 13.03 -3.74 12.93
N SER A 609 11.72 -3.99 13.04
CA SER A 609 10.82 -4.19 11.90
C SER A 609 10.74 -2.93 11.02
N ILE A 610 10.63 -3.12 9.71
CA ILE A 610 10.56 -2.02 8.73
C ILE A 610 9.11 -1.73 8.29
N ILE A 611 8.88 -0.51 7.81
CA ILE A 611 7.57 0.09 7.51
C ILE A 611 7.08 -0.24 6.08
N GLY A 612 5.83 0.06 5.73
CA GLY A 612 5.36 0.06 4.35
C GLY A 612 5.16 -1.32 3.78
N ARG A 613 4.21 -2.06 4.38
CA ARG A 613 3.71 -3.34 3.87
C ARG A 613 2.44 -3.14 3.03
N ILE A 614 2.28 -3.96 2.00
CA ILE A 614 1.09 -4.00 1.14
C ILE A 614 0.55 -5.43 1.23
N ASP A 615 -0.72 -5.58 1.65
CA ASP A 615 -1.34 -6.89 1.93
C ASP A 615 -0.49 -7.79 2.86
N GLY A 616 -0.01 -7.20 3.95
CA GLY A 616 0.96 -7.81 4.87
C GLY A 616 2.33 -8.18 4.26
N ALA A 617 2.54 -8.07 2.95
CA ALA A 617 3.79 -8.37 2.26
C ALA A 617 4.74 -7.16 2.26
N LEU A 618 6.03 -7.47 2.20
CA LEU A 618 7.11 -6.49 2.15
C LEU A 618 7.90 -6.71 0.87
N ASP A 619 8.02 -5.67 0.03
CA ASP A 619 8.92 -5.72 -1.11
C ASP A 619 10.37 -5.71 -0.63
N LEU A 620 11.10 -6.75 -0.99
CA LEU A 620 12.51 -6.95 -0.68
C LEU A 620 13.44 -6.26 -1.69
N GLU A 621 12.94 -5.85 -2.86
CA GLU A 621 13.80 -5.29 -3.91
C GLU A 621 14.30 -3.88 -3.59
N ARG A 622 13.56 -3.15 -2.75
CA ARG A 622 13.93 -1.83 -2.18
C ARG A 622 15.06 -1.87 -1.14
N ILE A 623 15.64 -3.05 -0.84
CA ILE A 623 16.71 -3.21 0.15
C ILE A 623 18.01 -3.52 -0.59
N ASP A 624 18.91 -2.53 -0.62
CA ASP A 624 20.20 -2.65 -1.27
C ASP A 624 21.13 -3.64 -0.54
N LEU A 625 21.78 -4.49 -1.33
CA LEU A 625 22.77 -5.47 -0.86
C LEU A 625 24.11 -4.83 -0.47
N ASP A 626 24.48 -3.66 -1.00
CA ASP A 626 25.83 -3.09 -0.81
C ASP A 626 26.04 -2.47 0.58
N ASP A 627 24.95 -2.12 1.28
CA ASP A 627 24.97 -1.65 2.67
C ASP A 627 24.78 -2.77 3.72
N ILE A 628 24.57 -4.02 3.28
CA ILE A 628 24.42 -5.20 4.14
C ILE A 628 25.78 -5.82 4.48
N GLU A 629 26.03 -6.05 5.77
CA GLU A 629 27.18 -6.81 6.27
C GLU A 629 26.86 -8.32 6.30
N ARG A 630 25.70 -8.69 6.83
CA ARG A 630 25.23 -10.08 6.83
C ARG A 630 23.71 -10.16 7.01
N ILE A 631 23.17 -11.32 6.69
CA ILE A 631 21.76 -11.66 6.94
C ILE A 631 21.72 -12.88 7.87
N GLU A 632 20.95 -12.79 8.94
CA GLU A 632 20.66 -13.88 9.86
C GLU A 632 19.21 -14.36 9.64
N ILE A 633 19.02 -15.62 9.31
CA ILE A 633 17.69 -16.24 9.12
C ILE A 633 17.43 -17.21 10.27
N VAL A 634 16.37 -16.97 11.03
CA VAL A 634 15.89 -17.85 12.10
C VAL A 634 14.49 -18.31 11.74
N GLN A 635 14.32 -19.62 11.52
CA GLN A 635 13.05 -20.20 11.12
C GLN A 635 12.26 -20.72 12.32
N GLY A 636 10.94 -20.72 12.21
CA GLY A 636 10.02 -21.14 13.26
C GLY A 636 9.66 -20.03 14.25
N ALA A 637 8.72 -20.37 15.14
CA ALA A 637 8.08 -19.45 16.08
C ALA A 637 9.08 -18.57 16.86
N SER A 638 9.19 -17.31 16.43
CA SER A 638 10.16 -16.34 16.94
C SER A 638 9.50 -15.11 17.59
N SER A 639 8.16 -15.06 17.62
CA SER A 639 7.36 -14.00 18.25
C SER A 639 7.74 -13.69 19.70
N ALA A 640 8.13 -14.70 20.48
CA ALA A 640 8.61 -14.54 21.86
C ALA A 640 9.80 -13.57 22.00
N LEU A 641 10.56 -13.32 20.92
CA LEU A 641 11.59 -12.28 20.85
C LEU A 641 11.26 -11.15 19.87
N TYR A 642 10.46 -11.36 18.82
CA TYR A 642 10.31 -10.36 17.74
C TYR A 642 8.88 -9.85 17.49
N GLY A 643 7.92 -10.26 18.33
CA GLY A 643 6.54 -9.76 18.28
C GLY A 643 5.68 -10.39 17.18
N SER A 644 4.69 -9.63 16.72
CA SER A 644 3.55 -10.18 15.97
C SER A 644 3.91 -10.82 14.64
N ASP A 645 4.90 -10.28 13.97
CA ASP A 645 5.14 -10.55 12.54
C ASP A 645 6.04 -11.79 12.35
N ALA A 646 6.44 -12.46 13.44
CA ALA A 646 7.49 -13.48 13.49
C ALA A 646 6.97 -14.92 13.74
N LEU A 647 5.80 -15.25 13.18
CA LEU A 647 5.18 -16.59 13.30
C LEU A 647 5.99 -17.65 12.57
N ALA A 648 6.37 -17.38 11.32
CA ALA A 648 7.13 -18.28 10.46
C ALA A 648 8.64 -18.21 10.71
N GLY A 649 9.12 -17.05 11.16
CA GLY A 649 10.52 -16.79 11.45
C GLY A 649 10.91 -15.32 11.29
N VAL A 650 12.22 -15.10 11.24
CA VAL A 650 12.86 -13.79 11.17
C VAL A 650 13.93 -13.81 10.09
N ILE A 651 13.96 -12.76 9.26
CA ILE A 651 15.08 -12.41 8.39
C ILE A 651 15.65 -11.10 8.91
N HIS A 652 16.81 -11.17 9.54
CA HIS A 652 17.45 -10.04 10.18
C HIS A 652 18.66 -9.60 9.36
N ILE A 653 18.55 -8.40 8.81
CA ILE A 653 19.55 -7.71 8.02
C ILE A 653 20.39 -6.85 8.97
N ILE A 654 21.69 -7.05 8.97
CA ILE A 654 22.63 -6.27 9.78
C ILE A 654 23.46 -5.40 8.83
N THR A 655 23.46 -4.09 9.09
CA THR A 655 24.13 -3.10 8.25
C THR A 655 25.64 -3.04 8.49
N ARG A 656 26.38 -2.49 7.52
CA ARG A 656 27.85 -2.34 7.57
C ARG A 656 28.29 -1.27 8.58
N THR A 657 29.23 -1.63 9.46
CA THR A 657 29.81 -0.69 10.45
C THR A 657 31.24 -0.29 10.10
N PRO A 658 31.66 0.97 10.28
CA PRO A 658 33.03 1.42 10.02
C PRO A 658 34.10 0.71 10.86
N GLU A 659 34.94 -0.10 10.20
CA GLU A 659 36.11 -0.73 10.83
C GLU A 659 37.41 0.04 10.54
N ALA A 660 37.69 0.31 9.26
CA ALA A 660 38.92 0.97 8.82
C ALA A 660 38.95 2.47 9.19
N PRO A 661 40.14 3.07 9.42
CA PRO A 661 40.26 4.50 9.75
C PRO A 661 39.62 5.43 8.72
N LEU A 662 39.70 5.05 7.45
CA LEU A 662 39.01 5.63 6.31
C LEU A 662 38.87 4.55 5.24
N SER A 663 37.65 4.28 4.78
CA SER A 663 37.37 3.47 3.59
C SER A 663 36.40 4.20 2.67
N ALA A 664 36.45 3.89 1.39
CA ALA A 664 35.47 4.35 0.42
C ALA A 664 35.25 3.27 -0.64
N GLU A 665 34.02 3.15 -1.09
CA GLU A 665 33.57 2.16 -2.07
C GLU A 665 32.73 2.87 -3.13
N GLY A 666 32.86 2.44 -4.38
CA GLY A 666 32.05 2.94 -5.49
C GLY A 666 31.84 1.84 -6.52
N LYS A 667 30.58 1.55 -6.85
CA LYS A 667 30.18 0.46 -7.72
C LYS A 667 29.31 1.01 -8.86
N VAL A 668 29.56 0.49 -10.05
CA VAL A 668 28.81 0.76 -11.28
C VAL A 668 28.41 -0.57 -11.86
N THR A 669 27.11 -0.80 -12.03
CA THR A 669 26.55 -1.91 -12.79
C THR A 669 25.74 -1.37 -13.97
N GLY A 670 25.83 -2.02 -15.13
CA GLY A 670 24.95 -1.80 -16.28
C GLY A 670 24.48 -3.11 -16.89
N GLY A 671 23.32 -3.15 -17.55
CA GLY A 671 22.78 -4.41 -18.09
C GLY A 671 21.60 -4.32 -19.04
N SER A 672 20.94 -5.45 -19.25
CA SER A 672 19.63 -5.60 -19.90
C SER A 672 18.55 -4.75 -19.21
N LEU A 673 17.43 -4.51 -19.90
CA LEU A 673 16.29 -3.72 -19.38
C LEU A 673 16.73 -2.35 -18.87
N GLY A 674 17.54 -1.62 -19.66
CA GLY A 674 18.04 -0.29 -19.30
C GLY A 674 18.87 -0.20 -18.02
N LEU A 675 19.21 -1.33 -17.38
CA LEU A 675 19.75 -1.34 -16.03
C LEU A 675 20.98 -0.44 -15.92
N ILE A 676 20.91 0.55 -15.03
CA ILE A 676 22.05 1.29 -14.51
C ILE A 676 21.89 1.30 -12.99
N ASP A 677 22.94 0.93 -12.28
CA ASP A 677 23.00 0.87 -10.81
C ASP A 677 24.32 1.48 -10.34
N LEU A 678 24.23 2.54 -9.54
CA LEU A 678 25.33 3.35 -9.05
C LEU A 678 25.28 3.38 -7.52
N HIS A 679 26.23 2.75 -6.84
CA HIS A 679 26.40 2.86 -5.38
C HIS A 679 27.71 3.56 -5.04
N ALA A 680 27.68 4.36 -3.98
CA ALA A 680 28.90 4.86 -3.35
C ALA A 680 28.73 4.91 -1.82
N SER A 681 29.75 4.49 -1.08
CA SER A 681 29.83 4.67 0.36
C SER A 681 31.19 5.18 0.82
N ALA A 682 31.21 5.86 1.96
CA ALA A 682 32.42 6.30 2.63
C ALA A 682 32.30 6.12 4.15
N ASP A 683 33.32 5.51 4.75
CA ASP A 683 33.40 5.26 6.18
C ASP A 683 34.61 5.95 6.80
N ALA A 684 34.48 6.39 8.04
CA ALA A 684 35.59 6.88 8.84
C ALA A 684 35.53 6.30 10.27
N ASN A 685 36.68 5.85 10.78
CA ASN A 685 36.85 5.41 12.16
C ASN A 685 37.98 6.21 12.84
N ALA A 686 37.59 7.19 13.64
CA ALA A 686 38.46 8.01 14.47
C ALA A 686 38.45 7.55 15.96
N GLY A 687 38.25 6.26 16.20
CA GLY A 687 38.29 5.61 17.52
C GLY A 687 37.04 5.89 18.35
N ILE A 688 36.90 7.10 18.89
CA ILE A 688 35.68 7.51 19.61
C ILE A 688 34.52 7.74 18.63
N TRP A 689 34.82 8.24 17.44
CA TRP A 689 33.81 8.54 16.43
C TRP A 689 33.94 7.59 15.26
N ARG A 690 32.83 6.98 14.86
CA ARG A 690 32.65 6.20 13.64
C ARG A 690 31.55 6.85 12.82
N GLY A 691 31.66 6.88 11.51
CA GLY A 691 30.58 7.33 10.63
C GLY A 691 30.63 6.65 9.28
N ARG A 692 29.46 6.34 8.73
CA ARG A 692 29.22 5.82 7.38
C ARG A 692 28.24 6.74 6.68
N VAL A 693 28.48 7.02 5.42
CA VAL A 693 27.47 7.58 4.50
C VAL A 693 27.43 6.72 3.25
N SER A 694 26.24 6.44 2.75
CA SER A 694 26.03 5.77 1.47
C SER A 694 24.96 6.50 0.65
N ALA A 695 25.06 6.36 -0.68
CA ALA A 695 24.06 6.82 -1.61
C ALA A 695 23.99 5.85 -2.80
N GLY A 696 22.77 5.53 -3.22
CA GLY A 696 22.47 4.69 -4.36
C GLY A 696 21.58 5.42 -5.36
N TRP A 697 21.80 5.18 -6.65
CA TRP A 697 20.85 5.51 -7.71
C TRP A 697 20.77 4.36 -8.70
N ARG A 698 19.56 3.87 -8.94
CA ARG A 698 19.30 2.71 -9.80
C ARG A 698 18.13 2.98 -10.72
N THR A 699 18.20 2.47 -11.94
CA THR A 699 17.07 2.46 -12.87
C THR A 699 17.01 1.15 -13.65
N ARG A 700 15.80 0.76 -14.05
CA ARG A 700 15.49 -0.38 -14.93
C ARG A 700 14.28 0.01 -15.77
N ASP A 701 14.29 -0.35 -17.05
CA ASP A 701 13.11 -0.28 -17.91
C ASP A 701 12.06 -1.32 -17.47
N SER A 702 10.83 -1.17 -17.93
CA SER A 702 9.80 -2.21 -17.79
C SER A 702 10.19 -3.44 -18.62
N TYR A 703 9.53 -4.56 -18.32
CA TYR A 703 9.63 -5.75 -19.14
C TYR A 703 8.28 -6.39 -19.29
N ASP A 704 8.14 -7.13 -20.38
CA ASP A 704 6.92 -7.86 -20.66
C ASP A 704 7.24 -9.26 -21.19
N LEU A 705 6.39 -10.21 -20.79
CA LEU A 705 6.45 -11.63 -21.13
C LEU A 705 5.34 -12.05 -22.09
N ALA A 706 4.33 -11.19 -22.31
CA ALA A 706 3.21 -11.42 -23.24
C ALA A 706 2.96 -10.15 -24.11
N PRO A 707 3.88 -9.83 -25.04
CA PRO A 707 3.84 -8.61 -25.87
C PRO A 707 2.70 -8.55 -26.88
N GLU A 708 1.91 -9.62 -26.98
CA GLU A 708 0.58 -9.67 -27.59
C GLU A 708 -0.49 -8.92 -26.77
N THR A 709 -0.26 -8.72 -25.47
CA THR A 709 -1.14 -7.94 -24.59
C THR A 709 -0.59 -6.55 -24.32
N ARG A 710 -1.47 -5.63 -23.94
CA ARG A 710 -1.13 -4.24 -23.61
C ARG A 710 -0.27 -4.09 -22.34
N GLY A 711 -0.50 -4.93 -21.33
CA GLY A 711 0.04 -4.74 -19.99
C GLY A 711 1.50 -5.16 -19.86
N THR A 712 2.34 -4.33 -19.23
CA THR A 712 3.71 -4.73 -18.89
C THR A 712 3.70 -5.73 -17.74
N THR A 713 4.27 -6.92 -17.94
CA THR A 713 4.43 -7.92 -16.86
C THR A 713 5.17 -7.41 -15.61
N GLY A 714 6.13 -6.48 -15.78
CA GLY A 714 6.87 -5.91 -14.65
C GLY A 714 7.36 -4.48 -14.89
N GLU A 715 7.47 -3.74 -13.79
CA GLU A 715 7.56 -2.29 -13.79
C GLU A 715 8.94 -1.74 -14.19
N ALA A 716 8.94 -0.62 -14.90
CA ALA A 716 10.08 0.28 -14.94
C ALA A 716 10.26 0.94 -13.56
N PHE A 717 11.49 1.29 -13.21
CA PHE A 717 11.73 2.10 -12.01
C PHE A 717 12.94 3.02 -12.10
N THR A 718 12.89 4.07 -11.30
CA THR A 718 14.04 4.88 -10.89
C THR A 718 14.03 5.00 -9.38
N GLU A 719 15.10 4.55 -8.74
CA GLU A 719 15.28 4.56 -7.29
C GLU A 719 16.47 5.45 -6.92
N ALA A 720 16.30 6.25 -5.88
CA ALA A 720 17.34 7.05 -5.26
C ALA A 720 17.27 6.84 -3.74
N GLN A 721 18.40 6.45 -3.14
CA GLN A 721 18.51 6.23 -1.70
C GLN A 721 19.74 6.93 -1.13
N ALA A 722 19.66 7.35 0.13
CA ALA A 722 20.78 7.88 0.89
C ALA A 722 20.65 7.50 2.37
N ALA A 723 21.71 6.99 2.95
CA ALA A 723 21.80 6.67 4.37
C ALA A 723 23.03 7.30 5.01
N ALA A 724 22.90 7.66 6.29
CA ALA A 724 24.00 8.14 7.11
C ALA A 724 23.90 7.56 8.51
N GLU A 725 24.96 6.90 8.98
CA GLU A 725 25.12 6.48 10.38
C GLU A 725 26.30 7.21 11.03
N PHE A 726 26.12 7.65 12.26
CA PHE A 726 27.16 8.21 13.11
C PHE A 726 27.13 7.58 14.50
N THR A 727 28.22 6.95 14.90
CA THR A 727 28.36 6.22 16.16
C THR A 727 29.48 6.81 17.01
N ALA A 728 29.19 7.06 18.29
CA ALA A 728 30.07 7.69 19.26
C ALA A 728 30.29 6.77 20.48
N ALA A 729 31.52 6.31 20.70
CA ALA A 729 31.90 5.34 21.73
C ALA A 729 32.76 5.98 22.83
N TRP A 730 32.15 6.24 23.98
CA TRP A 730 32.79 6.79 25.18
C TRP A 730 32.89 5.76 26.30
N ARG A 731 34.05 5.10 26.41
CA ARG A 731 34.39 4.09 27.42
C ARG A 731 33.49 2.85 27.38
N ALA A 732 32.31 2.96 27.98
CA ALA A 732 31.34 1.88 28.13
C ALA A 732 29.97 2.24 27.55
N LEU A 733 29.76 3.48 27.11
CA LEU A 733 28.58 3.94 26.40
C LEU A 733 28.91 4.11 24.92
N GLU A 734 28.09 3.53 24.07
CA GLU A 734 28.07 3.74 22.62
C GLU A 734 26.71 4.33 22.25
N LEU A 735 26.71 5.40 21.45
CA LEU A 735 25.51 6.08 20.96
C LEU A 735 25.59 6.19 19.45
N THR A 736 24.59 5.65 18.77
CA THR A 736 24.40 5.66 17.32
C THR A 736 23.23 6.57 16.97
N LEU A 737 23.41 7.36 15.92
CA LEU A 737 22.38 8.14 15.24
C LEU A 737 22.42 7.73 13.77
N ALA A 738 21.29 7.32 13.22
CA ALA A 738 21.14 6.96 11.81
C ALA A 738 19.94 7.67 11.19
N GLY A 739 20.05 8.00 9.90
CA GLY A 739 18.95 8.50 9.10
C GLY A 739 19.03 7.98 7.67
N GLU A 740 17.88 7.71 7.09
CA GLU A 740 17.73 7.08 5.78
C GLU A 740 16.58 7.75 5.01
N TYR A 741 16.75 7.93 3.71
CA TYR A 741 15.70 8.33 2.79
C TYR A 741 15.82 7.51 1.52
N LEU A 742 14.71 6.90 1.10
CA LEU A 742 14.54 6.21 -0.17
C LEU A 742 13.36 6.81 -0.90
N ARG A 743 13.54 7.04 -2.21
CA ARG A 743 12.49 7.39 -3.15
C ARG A 743 12.58 6.44 -4.34
N ARG A 744 11.46 5.83 -4.71
CA ARG A 744 11.33 4.98 -5.90
C ARG A 744 10.13 5.46 -6.71
N ASP A 745 10.40 5.95 -7.89
CA ASP A 745 9.43 6.24 -8.94
C ASP A 745 9.31 4.98 -9.81
N LEU A 746 8.10 4.44 -9.92
CA LEU A 746 7.73 3.22 -10.65
C LEU A 746 6.82 3.60 -11.82
N ALA A 747 6.95 2.91 -12.95
CA ALA A 747 6.04 3.09 -14.09
C ALA A 747 5.80 1.78 -14.84
N GLY A 748 4.66 1.63 -15.49
CA GLY A 748 4.36 0.54 -16.42
C GLY A 748 2.99 0.73 -17.04
N GLU A 749 2.51 -0.30 -17.73
CA GLU A 749 1.17 -0.34 -18.33
C GLU A 749 0.40 -1.54 -17.77
N ASP A 750 -0.89 -1.36 -17.57
CA ASP A 750 -1.87 -2.41 -17.23
C ASP A 750 -2.92 -2.43 -18.35
N LEU A 751 -3.88 -3.36 -18.32
CA LEU A 751 -4.91 -3.49 -19.36
C LEU A 751 -5.71 -2.18 -19.59
N MET A 752 -5.88 -1.36 -18.54
CA MET A 752 -6.66 -0.12 -18.61
C MET A 752 -5.85 1.14 -18.96
N GLY A 753 -4.53 1.03 -19.15
CA GLY A 753 -3.67 2.18 -19.47
C GLY A 753 -2.37 2.26 -18.66
N GLY A 754 -1.79 3.46 -18.63
CA GLY A 754 -0.53 3.69 -17.94
C GLY A 754 -0.68 3.71 -16.42
N ARG A 755 0.40 3.41 -15.71
CA ARG A 755 0.45 3.38 -14.26
C ARG A 755 1.78 3.95 -13.77
N GLU A 756 1.72 4.86 -12.80
CA GLU A 756 2.86 5.32 -12.02
C GLU A 756 2.65 5.06 -10.52
N ASN A 757 3.71 4.70 -9.81
CA ASN A 757 3.72 4.67 -8.35
C ASN A 757 4.94 5.45 -7.81
N LEU A 758 4.72 6.31 -6.82
CA LEU A 758 5.80 6.95 -6.06
C LEU A 758 5.81 6.39 -4.64
N VAL A 759 6.88 5.68 -4.30
CA VAL A 759 7.16 5.19 -2.94
C VAL A 759 8.24 6.05 -2.30
N GLU A 760 7.95 6.67 -1.15
CA GLU A 760 8.92 7.38 -0.33
C GLU A 760 9.01 6.76 1.07
N ILE A 761 10.23 6.52 1.54
CA ILE A 761 10.53 6.11 2.92
C ILE A 761 11.47 7.15 3.52
N ALA A 762 11.16 7.62 4.74
CA ALA A 762 12.05 8.49 5.50
C ALA A 762 12.15 8.00 6.95
N GLU A 763 13.37 7.80 7.43
CA GLU A 763 13.63 7.23 8.76
C GLU A 763 14.66 8.03 9.56
N ALA A 764 14.43 8.10 10.88
CA ALA A 764 15.45 8.42 11.87
C ALA A 764 15.49 7.35 12.98
N ARG A 765 16.69 6.87 13.29
CA ARG A 765 16.97 5.89 14.36
C ARG A 765 18.03 6.43 15.30
N THR A 766 17.87 6.18 16.60
CA THR A 766 18.96 6.27 17.57
C THR A 766 19.04 4.99 18.39
N HIS A 767 20.26 4.52 18.63
CA HIS A 767 20.54 3.34 19.43
C HIS A 767 21.61 3.68 20.47
N ALA A 768 21.41 3.28 21.72
CA ALA A 768 22.39 3.45 22.79
C ALA A 768 22.71 2.10 23.41
N ARG A 769 23.99 1.73 23.49
CA ARG A 769 24.50 0.50 24.12
C ARG A 769 25.42 0.87 25.29
N TRP A 770 25.08 0.43 26.50
CA TRP A 770 25.87 0.64 27.72
C TRP A 770 26.33 -0.69 28.32
N ARG A 771 27.65 -0.89 28.43
CA ARG A 771 28.27 -2.08 29.05
C ARG A 771 28.49 -1.85 30.55
N SER A 772 27.91 -2.71 31.38
CA SER A 772 28.02 -2.70 32.84
C SER A 772 29.00 -3.79 33.29
N GLY A 773 30.28 -3.44 33.28
CA GLY A 773 31.38 -4.38 33.49
C GLY A 773 31.46 -5.45 32.40
N ASP A 774 32.07 -6.59 32.72
CA ASP A 774 32.38 -7.65 31.73
C ASP A 774 31.20 -8.63 31.47
N SER A 775 30.02 -8.38 32.05
CA SER A 775 28.92 -9.35 32.07
C SER A 775 27.52 -8.77 31.89
N GLY A 776 27.36 -7.44 31.92
CA GLY A 776 26.09 -6.76 31.74
C GLY A 776 26.11 -5.83 30.53
N GLN A 777 25.01 -5.79 29.76
CA GLN A 777 24.80 -4.87 28.66
C GLN A 777 23.35 -4.38 28.67
N THR A 778 23.15 -3.08 28.79
CA THR A 778 21.85 -2.44 28.52
C THR A 778 21.89 -1.83 27.14
N SER A 779 20.82 -1.98 26.35
CA SER A 779 20.68 -1.24 25.10
C SER A 779 19.26 -0.73 24.90
N GLY A 780 19.12 0.45 24.30
CA GLY A 780 17.83 1.02 23.95
C GLY A 780 17.84 1.60 22.54
N THR A 781 16.70 1.54 21.86
CA THR A 781 16.51 2.02 20.50
C THR A 781 15.27 2.91 20.46
N LEU A 782 15.34 4.03 19.75
CA LEU A 782 14.17 4.79 19.29
C LEU A 782 14.24 4.87 17.76
N ARG A 783 13.15 4.55 17.07
CA ARG A 783 13.01 4.62 15.62
C ARG A 783 11.71 5.36 15.28
N TYR A 784 11.76 6.21 14.28
CA TYR A 784 10.58 6.82 13.68
C TYR A 784 10.71 6.74 12.17
N ALA A 785 9.70 6.16 11.52
CA ALA A 785 9.65 5.96 10.09
C ALA A 785 8.35 6.54 9.51
N LEU A 786 8.47 7.09 8.31
CA LEU A 786 7.40 7.50 7.43
C LEU A 786 7.45 6.64 6.18
N TRP A 787 6.30 6.17 5.72
CA TRP A 787 6.11 5.58 4.41
C TRP A 787 4.97 6.28 3.71
N ARG A 788 5.18 6.58 2.43
CA ARG A 788 4.21 7.19 1.53
C ARG A 788 4.20 6.36 0.25
N ASP A 789 3.02 5.93 -0.16
CA ASP A 789 2.78 5.29 -1.44
C ASP A 789 1.69 6.08 -2.15
N GLN A 790 2.05 6.61 -3.31
CA GLN A 790 1.17 7.36 -4.18
C GLN A 790 1.00 6.55 -5.46
N PHE A 791 -0.23 6.18 -5.79
CA PHE A 791 -0.60 5.55 -7.05
C PHE A 791 -1.21 6.62 -7.97
N LEU A 792 -0.87 6.57 -9.25
CA LEU A 792 -1.41 7.41 -10.31
C LEU A 792 -1.68 6.51 -11.52
N ALA A 793 -2.92 6.46 -11.98
CA ALA A 793 -3.24 5.81 -13.26
C ALA A 793 -3.30 6.89 -14.35
N LEU A 794 -2.86 6.52 -15.54
CA LEU A 794 -2.77 7.38 -16.71
C LEU A 794 -3.68 6.84 -17.80
N ASP A 795 -4.38 7.74 -18.49
CA ASP A 795 -5.12 7.39 -19.70
C ASP A 795 -4.18 7.11 -20.89
N ASN A 796 -4.76 6.83 -22.05
CA ASN A 796 -4.06 6.58 -23.31
C ASN A 796 -3.23 7.79 -23.81
N GLN A 797 -3.44 8.99 -23.26
CA GLN A 797 -2.72 10.22 -23.58
C GLN A 797 -1.65 10.59 -22.52
N GLY A 798 -1.53 9.80 -21.45
CA GLY A 798 -0.61 10.07 -20.35
C GLY A 798 -1.12 11.14 -19.36
N VAL A 799 -2.42 11.45 -19.39
CA VAL A 799 -3.06 12.34 -18.41
C VAL A 799 -3.31 11.55 -17.14
N GLY A 800 -2.89 12.11 -16.00
CA GLY A 800 -3.16 11.53 -14.69
C GLY A 800 -4.64 11.57 -14.37
N VAL A 801 -5.27 10.41 -14.49
CA VAL A 801 -6.68 10.22 -14.22
C VAL A 801 -6.87 9.66 -12.80
N ASP A 802 -6.16 8.60 -12.36
CA ASP A 802 -6.21 8.19 -10.93
C ASP A 802 -5.24 8.97 -10.09
N TYR A 803 -5.60 9.19 -8.84
CA TYR A 803 -4.70 9.61 -7.78
C TYR A 803 -5.16 8.96 -6.49
N GLN A 804 -4.26 8.24 -5.84
CA GLN A 804 -4.47 7.73 -4.49
C GLN A 804 -3.20 7.92 -3.67
N GLU A 805 -3.37 8.23 -2.39
CA GLU A 805 -2.25 8.26 -1.46
C GLU A 805 -2.52 7.45 -0.20
N THR A 806 -1.54 6.64 0.21
CA THR A 806 -1.48 6.00 1.53
C THR A 806 -0.25 6.49 2.28
N ARG A 807 -0.43 6.86 3.56
CA ARG A 807 0.62 7.28 4.49
C ARG A 807 0.62 6.37 5.72
N GLU A 808 1.77 5.79 6.03
CA GLU A 808 2.01 5.08 7.29
C GLU A 808 3.03 5.85 8.15
N HIS A 809 2.71 6.03 9.42
CA HIS A 809 3.59 6.61 10.44
C HIS A 809 3.87 5.56 11.51
N ARG A 810 5.14 5.23 11.75
CA ARG A 810 5.50 4.21 12.76
C ARG A 810 6.61 4.68 13.68
N GLY A 811 6.32 4.76 14.97
CA GLY A 811 7.29 4.98 16.04
C GLY A 811 7.53 3.69 16.83
N ILE A 812 8.80 3.36 17.10
CA ILE A 812 9.20 2.21 17.91
C ILE A 812 10.17 2.67 19.01
N ALA A 813 9.96 2.18 20.22
CA ALA A 813 10.87 2.35 21.36
C ALA A 813 11.16 0.99 21.99
N SER A 814 12.43 0.64 22.16
CA SER A 814 12.87 -0.61 22.78
C SER A 814 13.89 -0.33 23.87
N LEU A 815 13.81 -1.07 24.97
CA LEU A 815 14.81 -1.08 26.04
C LEU A 815 15.03 -2.52 26.50
N GLN A 816 16.28 -2.98 26.50
CA GLN A 816 16.66 -4.30 26.98
C GLN A 816 17.91 -4.28 27.86
N HIS A 817 18.03 -5.26 28.72
CA HIS A 817 19.20 -5.53 29.55
C HIS A 817 19.53 -7.02 29.53
N ALA A 818 20.76 -7.33 29.15
CA ALA A 818 21.35 -8.66 29.19
C ALA A 818 22.38 -8.74 30.33
N GLN A 819 22.33 -9.81 31.12
CA GLN A 819 23.21 -10.01 32.27
C GLN A 819 23.57 -11.50 32.42
N ARG A 820 24.86 -11.80 32.29
CA ARG A 820 25.40 -13.15 32.52
C ARG A 820 25.64 -13.37 34.00
N LEU A 821 25.08 -14.46 34.55
CA LEU A 821 25.20 -14.87 35.95
C LEU A 821 25.58 -16.36 36.04
N GLY A 822 26.88 -16.64 36.06
CA GLY A 822 27.40 -18.01 36.15
C GLY A 822 27.10 -18.84 34.91
N ALA A 823 26.13 -19.76 35.02
CA ALA A 823 25.67 -20.61 33.91
C ALA A 823 24.44 -20.05 33.18
N HIS A 824 23.88 -18.93 33.65
CA HIS A 824 22.68 -18.29 33.11
C HIS A 824 23.04 -17.01 32.35
N SER A 825 22.24 -16.67 31.34
CA SER A 825 22.32 -15.41 30.60
C SER A 825 20.91 -14.84 30.49
N PHE A 826 20.58 -13.95 31.42
CA PHE A 826 19.25 -13.34 31.50
C PHE A 826 19.16 -12.15 30.56
N ILE A 827 18.13 -12.11 29.73
CA ILE A 827 17.82 -11.03 28.79
C ILE A 827 16.39 -10.58 29.10
N ALA A 828 16.21 -9.36 29.57
CA ALA A 828 14.90 -8.80 29.89
C ALA A 828 14.73 -7.45 29.21
N GLY A 829 13.51 -7.13 28.76
CA GLY A 829 13.26 -5.86 28.11
C GLY A 829 11.79 -5.54 27.92
N ILE A 830 11.54 -4.42 27.26
CA ILE A 830 10.23 -3.98 26.80
C ILE A 830 10.39 -3.33 25.43
N ASP A 831 9.54 -3.73 24.50
CA ASP A 831 9.33 -3.01 23.24
C ASP A 831 7.99 -2.26 23.31
N GLY A 832 7.88 -1.14 22.63
CA GLY A 832 6.62 -0.44 22.42
C GLY A 832 6.58 0.20 21.04
N SER A 833 5.39 0.28 20.45
CA SER A 833 5.19 0.92 19.15
C SER A 833 3.88 1.70 19.09
N ALA A 834 3.90 2.77 18.30
CA ALA A 834 2.72 3.49 17.85
C ALA A 834 2.72 3.48 16.32
N GLU A 835 1.60 3.13 15.72
CA GLU A 835 1.45 2.91 14.29
C GLU A 835 0.13 3.55 13.84
N ALA A 836 0.18 4.36 12.79
CA ALA A 836 -1.01 5.01 12.23
C ALA A 836 -0.99 4.93 10.71
N LEU A 837 -2.13 4.56 10.12
CA LEU A 837 -2.34 4.47 8.68
C LEU A 837 -3.45 5.42 8.26
N ALA A 838 -3.27 6.13 7.15
CA ALA A 838 -4.30 6.94 6.52
C ALA A 838 -4.19 6.84 5.00
N GLY A 839 -5.32 6.76 4.30
CA GLY A 839 -5.37 6.76 2.85
C GLY A 839 -6.81 6.68 2.34
N GLU A 840 -7.02 6.97 1.06
CA GLU A 840 -8.36 7.10 0.46
C GLU A 840 -9.12 5.78 0.35
N ARG A 841 -8.40 4.66 0.39
CA ARG A 841 -8.89 3.27 0.44
C ARG A 841 -8.97 2.72 1.88
N ILE A 842 -8.95 3.56 2.92
CA ILE A 842 -9.04 3.14 4.33
C ILE A 842 -10.30 3.74 4.95
N ASN A 843 -11.31 2.91 5.24
CA ASN A 843 -12.63 3.32 5.73
C ASN A 843 -12.67 3.70 7.23
N ALA A 844 -11.54 4.11 7.81
CA ALA A 844 -11.42 4.44 9.22
C ALA A 844 -10.67 5.76 9.44
N GLU A 845 -11.12 6.57 10.42
CA GLU A 845 -10.52 7.87 10.72
C GLU A 845 -9.13 7.72 11.34
N ALA A 846 -8.09 7.75 10.50
CA ALA A 846 -6.66 7.87 10.88
C ALA A 846 -6.28 7.06 12.13
N GLU A 847 -6.64 5.77 12.15
CA GLU A 847 -6.52 4.96 13.35
C GLU A 847 -5.07 4.85 13.81
N THR A 848 -4.86 5.01 15.13
CA THR A 848 -3.56 4.83 15.76
C THR A 848 -3.60 3.64 16.71
N ARG A 849 -2.80 2.61 16.44
CA ARG A 849 -2.66 1.44 17.30
C ARG A 849 -1.42 1.56 18.16
N TYR A 850 -1.57 1.25 19.45
CA TYR A 850 -0.48 1.24 20.42
C TYR A 850 -0.22 -0.18 20.90
N ARG A 851 1.07 -0.55 20.98
CA ARG A 851 1.51 -1.84 21.51
C ARG A 851 2.60 -1.65 22.55
N ALA A 852 2.56 -2.43 23.62
CA ALA A 852 3.60 -2.51 24.64
C ALA A 852 3.86 -3.97 25.02
N ALA A 853 5.13 -4.38 25.05
CA ALA A 853 5.49 -5.79 25.10
C ALA A 853 6.73 -6.07 25.95
N PRO A 854 6.59 -6.27 27.27
CA PRO A 854 7.65 -6.83 28.10
C PRO A 854 8.00 -8.27 27.70
N PHE A 855 9.29 -8.59 27.76
CA PHE A 855 9.83 -9.92 27.47
C PHE A 855 10.97 -10.32 28.42
N LEU A 856 11.18 -11.63 28.57
CA LEU A 856 12.25 -12.24 29.35
C LEU A 856 12.74 -13.54 28.68
N GLN A 857 14.04 -13.75 28.62
CA GLN A 857 14.67 -15.02 28.24
C GLN A 857 15.85 -15.32 29.19
N ASP A 858 16.06 -16.60 29.52
CA ASP A 858 17.26 -17.12 30.17
C ASP A 858 17.90 -18.17 29.26
N GLU A 859 19.14 -17.94 28.82
CA GLU A 859 19.97 -18.98 28.20
C GLU A 859 20.82 -19.68 29.27
N TRP A 860 20.40 -20.88 29.65
CA TRP A 860 21.03 -21.69 30.67
C TRP A 860 21.97 -22.75 30.05
N GLN A 861 23.26 -22.69 30.38
CA GLN A 861 24.26 -23.70 30.04
C GLN A 861 24.28 -24.83 31.08
N LEU A 862 23.41 -25.83 30.90
CA LEU A 862 23.28 -26.99 31.81
C LEU A 862 24.58 -27.81 31.90
N ALA A 863 25.29 -27.98 30.79
CA ALA A 863 26.53 -28.76 30.73
C ALA A 863 27.53 -28.15 29.75
N ARG A 864 28.84 -28.30 30.03
CA ARG A 864 29.92 -27.80 29.17
C ARG A 864 30.46 -28.86 28.19
N ARG A 865 30.50 -30.13 28.60
CA ARG A 865 30.96 -31.27 27.78
C ARG A 865 30.19 -32.55 28.17
N PRO A 866 29.32 -33.10 27.29
CA PRO A 866 28.81 -32.46 26.07
C PRO A 866 28.20 -31.09 26.36
N LEU A 867 28.24 -30.17 25.40
CA LEU A 867 27.57 -28.89 25.55
C LEU A 867 26.05 -29.14 25.54
N VAL A 868 25.36 -28.63 26.56
CA VAL A 868 23.90 -28.61 26.63
C VAL A 868 23.47 -27.21 27.03
N ARG A 869 22.69 -26.55 26.18
CA ARG A 869 22.11 -25.22 26.42
C ARG A 869 20.59 -25.29 26.28
N LEU A 870 19.89 -24.59 27.16
CA LEU A 870 18.45 -24.42 27.15
C LEU A 870 18.13 -22.93 27.18
N ALA A 871 17.45 -22.41 26.18
CA ALA A 871 16.88 -21.07 26.19
C ALA A 871 15.40 -21.18 26.57
N LEU A 872 15.01 -20.59 27.70
CA LEU A 872 13.61 -20.48 28.13
C LEU A 872 13.22 -19.02 28.11
N GLY A 873 12.11 -18.67 27.47
CA GLY A 873 11.66 -17.28 27.43
C GLY A 873 10.18 -17.12 27.15
N GLY A 874 9.74 -15.87 27.20
CA GLY A 874 8.39 -15.49 26.85
C GLY A 874 8.22 -13.98 26.80
N ARG A 875 7.19 -13.57 26.08
CA ARG A 875 6.77 -12.19 25.88
C ARG A 875 5.28 -12.07 26.15
N VAL A 876 4.86 -10.89 26.59
CA VAL A 876 3.44 -10.55 26.74
C VAL A 876 3.19 -9.30 25.93
N ASP A 877 2.54 -9.43 24.78
CA ASP A 877 2.13 -8.30 23.96
C ASP A 877 0.79 -7.75 24.49
N ILE A 878 0.76 -6.45 24.76
CA ILE A 878 -0.42 -5.68 25.16
C ILE A 878 -0.75 -4.77 23.99
N ASP A 879 -1.82 -5.09 23.28
CA ASP A 879 -2.31 -4.39 22.10
C ASP A 879 -3.56 -3.56 22.44
N SER A 880 -3.63 -2.31 21.95
CA SER A 880 -4.74 -1.39 22.26
C SER A 880 -6.10 -1.84 21.71
N GLN A 881 -6.11 -2.67 20.66
CA GLN A 881 -7.32 -3.17 20.00
C GLN A 881 -7.59 -4.63 20.38
N PHE A 882 -6.55 -5.47 20.42
CA PHE A 882 -6.69 -6.92 20.59
C PHE A 882 -6.38 -7.44 22.00
N GLY A 883 -6.00 -6.57 22.95
CA GLY A 883 -5.79 -6.94 24.34
C GLY A 883 -4.45 -7.66 24.59
N VAL A 884 -4.44 -8.66 25.48
CA VAL A 884 -3.20 -9.22 26.04
C VAL A 884 -2.96 -10.66 25.56
N HIS A 885 -1.80 -10.90 24.94
CA HIS A 885 -1.41 -12.21 24.40
C HIS A 885 -0.02 -12.61 24.91
N ALA A 886 0.17 -13.88 25.25
CA ALA A 886 1.42 -14.40 25.80
C ALA A 886 2.07 -15.43 24.87
N THR A 887 3.33 -15.22 24.52
CA THR A 887 4.10 -16.05 23.58
C THR A 887 5.30 -16.71 24.29
N PRO A 888 5.11 -17.86 24.97
CA PRO A 888 6.21 -18.64 25.54
C PRO A 888 7.07 -19.32 24.46
N LYS A 889 8.35 -19.56 24.79
CA LYS A 889 9.34 -20.23 23.94
C LYS A 889 10.30 -21.09 24.77
N ALA A 890 10.66 -22.26 24.25
CA ALA A 890 11.75 -23.08 24.73
C ALA A 890 12.62 -23.55 23.55
N ALA A 891 13.94 -23.46 23.67
CA ALA A 891 14.88 -24.03 22.70
C ALA A 891 16.00 -24.81 23.41
N LEU A 892 16.39 -25.94 22.84
CA LEU A 892 17.42 -26.85 23.31
C LEU A 892 18.53 -26.92 22.25
N ARG A 893 19.78 -26.89 22.71
CA ARG A 893 20.93 -27.35 21.95
C ARG A 893 21.67 -28.43 22.71
N TRP A 894 22.08 -29.48 22.00
CA TRP A 894 22.91 -30.57 22.51
C TRP A 894 23.98 -30.96 21.50
N ASP A 895 25.25 -30.81 21.90
CA ASP A 895 26.41 -31.23 21.10
C ASP A 895 26.72 -32.69 21.44
N ALA A 896 26.22 -33.61 20.60
CA ALA A 896 26.31 -35.06 20.74
C ALA A 896 27.68 -35.60 20.30
N GLY A 897 28.75 -34.99 20.84
CA GLY A 897 30.13 -35.17 20.41
C GLY A 897 30.61 -34.03 19.49
N GLU A 898 31.82 -34.14 18.96
CA GLU A 898 32.48 -33.07 18.18
C GLU A 898 31.93 -32.89 16.74
N ARG A 899 31.07 -33.81 16.28
CA ARG A 899 30.63 -33.89 14.87
C ARG A 899 29.11 -33.85 14.67
N VAL A 900 28.34 -33.79 15.75
CA VAL A 900 26.87 -33.87 15.72
C VAL A 900 26.30 -32.84 16.67
N VAL A 901 25.57 -31.86 16.14
CA VAL A 901 24.84 -30.88 16.95
C VAL A 901 23.35 -31.08 16.71
N VAL A 902 22.58 -31.29 17.78
CA VAL A 902 21.13 -31.38 17.74
C VAL A 902 20.56 -30.09 18.31
N ARG A 903 19.64 -29.46 17.57
CA ARG A 903 18.85 -28.33 18.07
C ARG A 903 17.36 -28.64 17.97
N ALA A 904 16.57 -28.12 18.90
CA ALA A 904 15.12 -28.19 18.86
C ALA A 904 14.52 -26.93 19.48
N SER A 905 13.40 -26.45 18.96
CA SER A 905 12.66 -25.32 19.51
C SER A 905 11.15 -25.57 19.45
N TYR A 906 10.46 -25.04 20.45
CA TYR A 906 9.01 -24.94 20.51
C TYR A 906 8.65 -23.54 20.96
N GLY A 907 7.69 -22.90 20.29
CA GLY A 907 7.27 -21.54 20.60
C GLY A 907 5.85 -21.26 20.16
N TRP A 908 5.23 -20.29 20.83
CA TRP A 908 3.93 -19.76 20.45
C TRP A 908 4.09 -18.46 19.66
N GLY A 909 3.23 -18.29 18.66
CA GLY A 909 3.07 -17.06 17.88
C GLY A 909 1.72 -16.40 18.13
N PHE A 910 1.64 -15.12 17.82
CA PHE A 910 0.45 -14.27 17.88
C PHE A 910 0.60 -13.22 16.78
N ARG A 911 -0.40 -12.98 15.93
CA ARG A 911 -0.40 -11.85 14.98
C ARG A 911 -1.71 -11.09 15.09
N ALA A 912 -1.63 -9.78 15.31
CA ALA A 912 -2.79 -8.90 15.20
C ALA A 912 -3.13 -8.66 13.71
N PRO A 913 -4.41 -8.61 13.33
CA PRO A 913 -4.84 -8.16 12.00
C PRO A 913 -4.25 -6.78 11.67
N ASP A 914 -3.74 -6.58 10.47
CA ASP A 914 -3.22 -5.27 10.06
C ASP A 914 -4.35 -4.28 9.68
N PHE A 915 -4.03 -3.00 9.53
CA PHE A 915 -5.05 -1.97 9.23
C PHE A 915 -5.75 -2.18 7.88
N LYS A 916 -5.13 -2.85 6.91
CA LYS A 916 -5.73 -3.13 5.60
C LYS A 916 -6.64 -4.35 5.70
N GLU A 917 -6.23 -5.40 6.44
CA GLU A 917 -7.10 -6.55 6.74
C GLU A 917 -8.40 -6.13 7.47
N LEU A 918 -8.35 -5.07 8.28
CA LEU A 918 -9.50 -4.55 9.03
C LEU A 918 -10.35 -3.51 8.27
N TYR A 919 -9.72 -2.59 7.52
CA TYR A 919 -10.40 -1.37 7.03
C TYR A 919 -10.11 -0.98 5.58
N LEU A 920 -9.47 -1.86 4.79
CA LEU A 920 -9.31 -1.61 3.35
C LEU A 920 -10.69 -1.52 2.68
N ASP A 921 -10.85 -0.58 1.76
CA ASP A 921 -11.96 -0.58 0.80
C ASP A 921 -11.38 -0.25 -0.57
N PHE A 922 -11.29 -1.30 -1.38
CA PHE A 922 -10.74 -1.25 -2.72
C PHE A 922 -11.71 -1.97 -3.65
N SER A 923 -12.46 -1.25 -4.46
CA SER A 923 -13.11 -1.86 -5.63
C SER A 923 -12.09 -2.00 -6.76
N ASN A 924 -12.37 -2.84 -7.75
CA ASN A 924 -11.76 -2.89 -9.07
C ASN A 924 -12.89 -3.18 -10.07
N VAL A 925 -13.49 -2.10 -10.58
CA VAL A 925 -14.66 -2.17 -11.49
C VAL A 925 -14.35 -2.99 -12.74
N ALA A 926 -13.23 -2.69 -13.42
CA ALA A 926 -12.83 -3.36 -14.67
C ALA A 926 -12.72 -4.89 -14.49
N ALA A 927 -12.02 -5.34 -13.44
CA ALA A 927 -11.90 -6.76 -13.14
C ALA A 927 -13.10 -7.35 -12.36
N GLY A 928 -14.18 -6.59 -12.18
CA GLY A 928 -15.44 -7.07 -11.60
C GLY A 928 -15.41 -7.47 -10.12
N TYR A 929 -14.50 -6.93 -9.28
CA TYR A 929 -14.38 -7.34 -7.86
C TYR A 929 -14.20 -6.18 -6.87
N ARG A 930 -14.53 -6.39 -5.58
CA ARG A 930 -14.25 -5.45 -4.47
C ARG A 930 -13.63 -6.19 -3.29
N VAL A 931 -12.59 -5.62 -2.68
CA VAL A 931 -11.92 -6.13 -1.48
C VAL A 931 -12.26 -5.25 -0.30
N CYS A 932 -12.91 -5.82 0.72
CA CYS A 932 -13.31 -5.13 1.94
C CYS A 932 -12.59 -5.69 3.16
N GLY A 933 -12.08 -4.79 4.00
CA GLY A 933 -11.59 -5.08 5.34
C GLY A 933 -12.69 -5.59 6.25
N ASN A 934 -12.31 -6.32 7.29
CA ASN A 934 -13.22 -6.92 8.25
C ASN A 934 -12.85 -6.53 9.70
N PRO A 935 -13.57 -5.58 10.33
CA PRO A 935 -13.33 -5.19 11.72
C PRO A 935 -13.57 -6.30 12.76
N GLU A 936 -14.25 -7.39 12.41
CA GLU A 936 -14.55 -8.52 13.32
C GLU A 936 -13.40 -9.54 13.44
N LEU A 937 -12.28 -9.34 12.71
CA LEU A 937 -11.15 -10.28 12.68
C LEU A 937 -10.56 -10.57 14.07
N ALA A 938 -10.46 -11.85 14.40
CA ALA A 938 -9.68 -12.33 15.53
C ALA A 938 -8.16 -12.32 15.20
N PRO A 939 -7.27 -12.17 16.20
CA PRO A 939 -5.84 -12.36 16.00
C PRO A 939 -5.46 -13.83 15.79
N GLU A 940 -4.58 -14.06 14.81
CA GLU A 940 -3.99 -15.37 14.55
C GLU A 940 -3.12 -15.81 15.74
N ARG A 941 -3.12 -17.11 16.00
CA ARG A 941 -2.26 -17.74 17.01
C ARG A 941 -1.55 -18.93 16.40
N SER A 942 -0.33 -19.21 16.82
CA SER A 942 0.39 -20.37 16.30
C SER A 942 1.19 -21.13 17.35
N GLN A 943 1.46 -22.39 17.06
CA GLN A 943 2.34 -23.26 17.85
C GLN A 943 3.31 -23.96 16.90
N GLY A 944 4.58 -23.54 16.93
CA GLY A 944 5.63 -24.03 16.05
C GLY A 944 6.60 -24.97 16.77
N VAL A 945 6.95 -26.08 16.14
CA VAL A 945 8.05 -26.99 16.52
C VAL A 945 9.05 -27.07 15.39
N ASN A 946 10.33 -26.87 15.70
CA ASN A 946 11.44 -27.10 14.77
C ASN A 946 12.47 -28.01 15.43
N ALA A 947 13.07 -28.91 14.67
CA ALA A 947 14.18 -29.74 15.11
C ALA A 947 15.21 -29.90 13.99
N SER A 948 16.49 -29.88 14.31
CA SER A 948 17.56 -30.08 13.34
C SER A 948 18.72 -30.91 13.89
N VAL A 949 19.37 -31.63 12.98
CA VAL A 949 20.62 -32.37 13.21
C VAL A 949 21.66 -31.90 12.22
N GLU A 950 22.71 -31.29 12.75
CA GLU A 950 23.87 -30.79 12.02
C GLU A 950 25.00 -31.81 12.14
N LEU A 951 25.63 -32.17 11.01
CA LEU A 951 26.66 -33.17 10.87
C LEU A 951 27.93 -32.54 10.28
N ARG A 952 29.04 -32.69 10.99
CA ARG A 952 30.39 -32.26 10.59
C ARG A 952 31.33 -33.47 10.47
N PRO A 953 31.19 -34.32 9.43
CA PRO A 953 31.99 -35.54 9.29
C PRO A 953 33.50 -35.28 9.11
N GLY A 954 33.89 -34.09 8.64
CA GLY A 954 35.27 -33.70 8.29
C GLY A 954 35.47 -33.56 6.78
N ASN A 955 36.71 -33.24 6.37
CA ASN A 955 37.10 -33.05 4.96
C ASN A 955 36.28 -31.99 4.21
N GLY A 956 36.01 -30.84 4.85
CA GLY A 956 35.24 -29.75 4.25
C GLY A 956 33.75 -30.02 4.04
N ILE A 957 33.21 -31.16 4.51
CA ILE A 957 31.78 -31.50 4.40
C ILE A 957 31.03 -31.08 5.67
N TRP A 958 29.94 -30.33 5.47
CA TRP A 958 28.95 -29.94 6.46
C TRP A 958 27.54 -30.26 5.94
N ALA A 959 26.65 -30.78 6.78
CA ALA A 959 25.25 -30.98 6.41
C ALA A 959 24.30 -30.73 7.58
N SER A 960 23.12 -30.19 7.30
CA SER A 960 22.03 -30.01 8.26
C SER A 960 20.75 -30.59 7.68
N LEU A 961 20.06 -31.39 8.48
CA LEU A 961 18.70 -31.86 8.22
C LEU A 961 17.78 -31.25 9.27
N SER A 962 16.79 -30.45 8.84
CA SER A 962 15.74 -29.89 9.70
C SER A 962 14.39 -30.52 9.40
N GLY A 963 13.48 -30.42 10.37
CA GLY A 963 12.06 -30.69 10.23
C GLY A 963 11.25 -29.70 11.03
N PHE A 964 10.07 -29.33 10.52
CA PHE A 964 9.19 -28.36 11.14
C PHE A 964 7.73 -28.80 11.12
N TYR A 965 6.97 -28.29 12.09
CA TYR A 965 5.51 -28.38 12.16
C TYR A 965 4.98 -27.10 12.82
N ASN A 966 4.05 -26.42 12.15
CA ASN A 966 3.33 -25.27 12.68
C ASN A 966 1.83 -25.58 12.63
N ASP A 967 1.14 -25.38 13.75
CA ASP A 967 -0.32 -25.21 13.80
C ASP A 967 -0.64 -23.72 13.88
N VAL A 968 -1.63 -23.25 13.13
CA VAL A 968 -2.11 -21.87 13.14
C VAL A 968 -3.63 -21.88 13.34
N ASP A 969 -4.08 -21.30 14.45
CA ASP A 969 -5.48 -21.09 14.80
C ASP A 969 -5.89 -19.68 14.33
N ASP A 970 -7.15 -19.54 13.90
CA ASP A 970 -7.73 -18.27 13.42
C ASP A 970 -6.95 -17.62 12.24
N LEU A 971 -6.34 -18.41 11.35
CA LEU A 971 -5.55 -17.92 10.20
C LEU A 971 -6.37 -16.95 9.34
N ILE A 972 -5.87 -15.73 9.11
CA ILE A 972 -6.58 -14.74 8.30
C ILE A 972 -6.29 -14.99 6.83
N VAL A 973 -7.32 -15.27 6.04
CA VAL A 973 -7.24 -15.40 4.57
C VAL A 973 -8.04 -14.30 3.91
N ASN A 974 -7.68 -13.94 2.68
CA ASN A 974 -8.48 -13.11 1.79
C ASN A 974 -9.07 -14.03 0.71
N ASP A 975 -10.39 -14.10 0.62
CA ASP A 975 -11.11 -14.98 -0.32
C ASP A 975 -12.51 -14.40 -0.60
N VAL A 976 -13.23 -14.99 -1.57
CA VAL A 976 -14.60 -14.59 -1.92
C VAL A 976 -15.53 -14.80 -0.72
N LEU A 977 -16.32 -13.78 -0.38
CA LEU A 977 -17.25 -13.83 0.76
C LEU A 977 -18.32 -14.91 0.57
N PRO A 978 -18.49 -15.83 1.53
CA PRO A 978 -19.64 -16.73 1.55
C PRO A 978 -20.96 -15.94 1.68
N GLU A 979 -21.95 -16.29 0.87
CA GLU A 979 -23.30 -15.70 0.92
C GLU A 979 -23.87 -15.70 2.35
N GLY A 980 -24.24 -14.51 2.85
CA GLY A 980 -24.89 -14.33 4.15
C GLY A 980 -23.98 -14.07 5.36
N SER A 981 -22.68 -13.83 5.17
CA SER A 981 -21.77 -13.36 6.24
C SER A 981 -22.21 -11.99 6.82
N PRO A 982 -21.99 -11.67 8.13
CA PRO A 982 -22.23 -10.32 8.66
C PRO A 982 -21.50 -9.22 7.89
N THR A 983 -20.26 -9.49 7.46
CA THR A 983 -19.42 -8.62 6.61
C THR A 983 -19.98 -8.40 5.20
N SER A 984 -20.93 -9.23 4.75
CA SER A 984 -21.51 -9.09 3.41
C SER A 984 -22.41 -7.86 3.25
N ARG A 985 -22.71 -7.10 4.32
CA ARG A 985 -23.58 -5.91 4.24
C ARG A 985 -22.84 -4.60 3.96
N SER A 986 -21.58 -4.46 4.36
CA SER A 986 -20.71 -3.33 3.99
C SER A 986 -19.85 -3.62 2.75
N CYS A 987 -19.75 -4.90 2.36
CA CYS A 987 -19.18 -5.33 1.08
C CYS A 987 -20.26 -5.76 0.07
N ALA A 988 -21.54 -5.39 0.33
CA ALA A 988 -22.63 -5.66 -0.60
C ALA A 988 -22.49 -4.79 -1.86
N GLY A 989 -22.74 -5.39 -3.00
CA GLY A 989 -22.66 -4.77 -4.33
C GLY A 989 -22.64 -5.86 -5.38
N GLU A 990 -22.53 -5.47 -6.65
CA GLU A 990 -22.53 -6.43 -7.77
C GLU A 990 -21.14 -6.81 -8.27
N LEU A 991 -20.09 -6.14 -7.78
CA LEU A 991 -18.71 -6.62 -7.91
C LEU A 991 -18.51 -7.84 -7.00
N MET A 992 -17.78 -8.86 -7.48
CA MET A 992 -17.44 -10.05 -6.69
C MET A 992 -16.77 -9.66 -5.37
N PRO A 993 -17.38 -9.94 -4.21
CA PRO A 993 -16.90 -9.40 -2.94
C PRO A 993 -15.86 -10.34 -2.32
N PHE A 994 -14.63 -9.84 -2.19
CA PHE A 994 -13.54 -10.44 -1.43
C PHE A 994 -13.45 -9.79 -0.05
N SER A 995 -13.10 -10.56 0.97
CA SER A 995 -12.84 -10.01 2.29
C SER A 995 -11.92 -10.91 3.11
N TYR A 996 -11.38 -10.32 4.16
CA TYR A 996 -10.53 -11.01 5.12
C TYR A 996 -11.38 -11.72 6.18
N TYR A 997 -11.12 -13.00 6.44
CA TYR A 997 -11.78 -13.73 7.54
C TYR A 997 -10.86 -14.79 8.18
N ASN A 998 -11.18 -15.15 9.43
CA ASN A 998 -10.46 -16.19 10.16
C ASN A 998 -10.92 -17.58 9.72
N VAL A 999 -9.97 -18.37 9.22
CA VAL A 999 -10.10 -19.81 9.00
C VAL A 999 -9.78 -20.54 10.31
N ALA A 1000 -10.61 -21.51 10.68
CA ALA A 1000 -10.59 -22.12 12.00
C ALA A 1000 -9.20 -22.69 12.41
N GLU A 1001 -8.61 -23.55 11.59
CA GLU A 1001 -7.31 -24.19 11.87
C GLU A 1001 -6.57 -24.52 10.55
N ALA A 1002 -5.31 -24.11 10.42
CA ALA A 1002 -4.42 -24.46 9.31
C ALA A 1002 -3.10 -25.02 9.83
N PHE A 1003 -2.41 -25.86 9.05
CA PHE A 1003 -1.11 -26.40 9.45
C PHE A 1003 -0.09 -26.40 8.32
N THR A 1004 1.18 -26.21 8.69
CA THR A 1004 2.33 -26.37 7.79
C THR A 1004 3.31 -27.36 8.38
N ARG A 1005 3.91 -28.21 7.54
CA ARG A 1005 4.93 -29.16 7.98
C ARG A 1005 5.90 -29.48 6.88
N GLY A 1006 7.12 -29.86 7.25
CA GLY A 1006 8.13 -30.12 6.25
C GLY A 1006 9.45 -30.67 6.78
N ALA A 1007 10.36 -30.85 5.83
CA ALA A 1007 11.74 -31.22 6.08
C ALA A 1007 12.64 -30.46 5.10
N GLU A 1008 13.80 -30.01 5.59
CA GLU A 1008 14.75 -29.23 4.81
C GLU A 1008 16.13 -29.88 4.94
N LEU A 1009 16.86 -29.93 3.84
CA LEU A 1009 18.24 -30.39 3.78
C LEU A 1009 19.11 -29.25 3.28
N ARG A 1010 20.23 -29.00 3.97
CA ARG A 1010 21.31 -28.13 3.51
C ARG A 1010 22.61 -28.89 3.58
N ALA A 1011 23.40 -28.90 2.51
CA ALA A 1011 24.71 -29.56 2.48
C ALA A 1011 25.73 -28.65 1.81
N ARG A 1012 26.86 -28.40 2.48
CA ARG A 1012 28.01 -27.66 1.99
C ARG A 1012 29.20 -28.61 1.90
N PHE A 1013 29.93 -28.58 0.80
CA PHE A 1013 31.17 -29.34 0.67
C PHE A 1013 32.15 -28.70 -0.29
N THR A 1014 33.44 -28.81 0.02
CA THR A 1014 34.56 -28.32 -0.81
C THR A 1014 35.27 -29.51 -1.47
N PRO A 1015 34.79 -30.03 -2.62
CA PRO A 1015 35.31 -31.27 -3.20
C PRO A 1015 36.73 -31.15 -3.78
N LEU A 1016 37.17 -29.91 -4.07
CA LEU A 1016 38.49 -29.56 -4.61
C LEU A 1016 38.89 -28.21 -4.03
N SER A 1017 40.19 -27.95 -3.85
CA SER A 1017 40.67 -26.64 -3.39
C SER A 1017 40.20 -25.52 -4.33
N GLY A 1018 39.62 -24.46 -3.75
CA GLY A 1018 38.99 -23.35 -4.46
C GLY A 1018 37.58 -23.61 -5.01
N LEU A 1019 37.03 -24.83 -4.96
CA LEU A 1019 35.66 -25.15 -5.36
C LEU A 1019 34.79 -25.42 -4.13
N SER A 1020 33.75 -24.61 -3.94
CA SER A 1020 32.69 -24.81 -2.95
C SER A 1020 31.38 -25.17 -3.65
N ALA A 1021 30.65 -26.13 -3.06
CA ALA A 1021 29.32 -26.54 -3.49
C ALA A 1021 28.35 -26.50 -2.31
N GLU A 1022 27.22 -25.80 -2.48
CA GLU A 1022 26.09 -25.84 -1.58
C GLU A 1022 24.87 -26.43 -2.30
N LEU A 1023 24.15 -27.34 -1.63
CA LEU A 1023 22.89 -27.93 -2.07
C LEU A 1023 21.83 -27.70 -1.01
N SER A 1024 20.66 -27.24 -1.41
CA SER A 1024 19.49 -27.10 -0.54
C SER A 1024 18.27 -27.82 -1.13
N TYR A 1025 17.41 -28.36 -0.27
CA TYR A 1025 16.15 -28.99 -0.66
C TYR A 1025 15.10 -28.77 0.44
N THR A 1026 13.89 -28.40 0.02
CA THR A 1026 12.75 -28.10 0.88
C THR A 1026 11.55 -28.96 0.48
N LEU A 1027 10.97 -29.67 1.44
CA LEU A 1027 9.67 -30.35 1.31
C LEU A 1027 8.66 -29.66 2.23
N THR A 1028 7.58 -29.10 1.67
CA THR A 1028 6.53 -28.39 2.43
C THR A 1028 5.16 -28.95 2.10
N ASP A 1029 4.35 -29.25 3.12
CA ASP A 1029 2.94 -29.65 3.03
C ASP A 1029 2.15 -28.68 3.92
N ALA A 1030 1.62 -27.62 3.31
CA ALA A 1030 0.82 -26.58 3.94
C ALA A 1030 -0.65 -26.72 3.51
N ARG A 1031 -1.57 -26.75 4.47
CA ARG A 1031 -2.98 -27.07 4.24
C ARG A 1031 -3.91 -26.41 5.25
N ASP A 1032 -5.12 -26.13 4.77
CA ASP A 1032 -6.29 -25.99 5.64
C ASP A 1032 -6.61 -27.36 6.31
N ARG A 1033 -7.05 -27.33 7.58
CA ARG A 1033 -7.34 -28.57 8.33
C ARG A 1033 -8.73 -29.14 8.03
N ALA A 1034 -9.71 -28.30 7.73
CA ALA A 1034 -11.12 -28.65 7.51
C ALA A 1034 -11.40 -29.17 6.09
N SER A 1035 -11.10 -28.39 5.05
CA SER A 1035 -11.20 -28.76 3.63
C SER A 1035 -10.13 -29.77 3.21
N ARG A 1036 -8.97 -29.77 3.89
CA ARG A 1036 -7.78 -30.61 3.61
C ARG A 1036 -7.04 -30.24 2.32
N GLU A 1037 -7.41 -29.12 1.72
CA GLU A 1037 -6.82 -28.58 0.50
C GLU A 1037 -5.43 -28.00 0.76
N ARG A 1038 -4.64 -27.77 -0.30
CA ARG A 1038 -3.32 -27.13 -0.18
C ARG A 1038 -3.51 -25.62 -0.17
N LEU A 1039 -2.81 -24.93 0.72
CA LEU A 1039 -2.74 -23.47 0.67
C LEU A 1039 -2.14 -23.01 -0.68
N PRO A 1040 -2.64 -21.90 -1.28
CA PRO A 1040 -2.19 -21.39 -2.56
C PRO A 1040 -0.73 -20.90 -2.53
N GLY A 1041 -0.11 -20.71 -3.70
CA GLY A 1041 1.27 -20.22 -3.86
C GLY A 1041 2.37 -21.24 -3.48
N HIS A 1042 2.13 -22.17 -2.56
CA HIS A 1042 3.20 -23.01 -2.02
C HIS A 1042 3.54 -24.22 -2.90
N ALA A 1043 4.76 -24.23 -3.46
CA ALA A 1043 5.35 -25.41 -4.08
C ALA A 1043 5.67 -26.50 -3.05
N ARG A 1044 5.29 -27.75 -3.32
CA ARG A 1044 5.53 -28.87 -2.39
C ARG A 1044 7.01 -29.24 -2.27
N HIS A 1045 7.74 -29.09 -3.37
CA HIS A 1045 9.14 -29.47 -3.51
C HIS A 1045 9.91 -28.29 -4.08
N GLN A 1046 11.02 -27.93 -3.45
CA GLN A 1046 11.97 -26.98 -3.99
C GLN A 1046 13.39 -27.50 -3.77
N GLY A 1047 14.31 -27.14 -4.65
CA GLY A 1047 15.73 -27.38 -4.44
C GLY A 1047 16.58 -26.31 -5.10
N ALA A 1048 17.72 -26.00 -4.51
CA ALA A 1048 18.71 -25.12 -5.10
C ALA A 1048 20.13 -25.70 -5.00
N ALA A 1049 21.01 -25.20 -5.86
CA ALA A 1049 22.41 -25.56 -5.89
C ALA A 1049 23.24 -24.32 -6.21
N THR A 1050 24.25 -24.04 -5.39
CA THR A 1050 25.24 -22.98 -5.62
C THR A 1050 26.61 -23.62 -5.79
N LEU A 1051 27.30 -23.29 -6.88
CA LEU A 1051 28.67 -23.71 -7.16
C LEU A 1051 29.54 -22.47 -7.30
N SER A 1052 30.52 -22.30 -6.40
CA SER A 1052 31.45 -21.17 -6.43
C SER A 1052 32.89 -21.67 -6.57
N TYR A 1053 33.60 -21.14 -7.56
CA TYR A 1053 35.00 -21.47 -7.84
C TYR A 1053 35.87 -20.21 -7.78
N ARG A 1054 36.84 -20.20 -6.88
CA ARG A 1054 37.81 -19.12 -6.68
C ARG A 1054 39.21 -19.59 -7.05
N TYR A 1055 39.86 -18.87 -7.96
CA TYR A 1055 41.23 -19.12 -8.38
C TYR A 1055 42.00 -17.82 -8.53
N ARG A 1056 42.95 -17.58 -7.60
CA ARG A 1056 43.70 -16.32 -7.49
C ARG A 1056 42.74 -15.13 -7.34
N ASP A 1057 42.81 -14.19 -8.26
CA ASP A 1057 42.01 -12.96 -8.33
C ASP A 1057 40.68 -13.14 -9.11
N THR A 1058 40.37 -14.35 -9.56
CA THR A 1058 39.13 -14.70 -10.28
C THR A 1058 38.17 -15.47 -9.38
N GLU A 1059 36.90 -15.12 -9.42
CA GLU A 1059 35.81 -15.83 -8.76
C GLU A 1059 34.65 -16.03 -9.72
N ALA A 1060 34.08 -17.23 -9.77
CA ALA A 1060 32.92 -17.55 -10.60
C ALA A 1060 31.88 -18.33 -9.79
N THR A 1061 30.62 -17.91 -9.87
CA THR A 1061 29.50 -18.54 -9.15
C THR A 1061 28.39 -18.91 -10.14
N VAL A 1062 27.79 -20.08 -9.96
CA VAL A 1062 26.58 -20.53 -10.66
C VAL A 1062 25.54 -20.90 -9.62
N ARG A 1063 24.32 -20.37 -9.75
CA ARG A 1063 23.16 -20.68 -8.89
C ARG A 1063 22.05 -21.29 -9.72
N ALA A 1064 21.52 -22.42 -9.29
CA ALA A 1064 20.35 -23.07 -9.88
C ALA A 1064 19.26 -23.22 -8.82
N ARG A 1065 17.99 -22.99 -9.19
CA ARG A 1065 16.81 -23.25 -8.36
C ARG A 1065 15.79 -24.03 -9.19
N VAL A 1066 15.09 -24.99 -8.59
CA VAL A 1066 13.97 -25.72 -9.19
C VAL A 1066 12.81 -25.68 -8.21
N VAL A 1067 11.63 -25.29 -8.71
CA VAL A 1067 10.41 -25.13 -7.92
C VAL A 1067 9.32 -26.01 -8.54
N GLY A 1068 8.73 -26.89 -7.73
CA GLY A 1068 7.66 -27.79 -8.17
C GLY A 1068 6.30 -27.10 -8.31
N ALA A 1069 5.34 -27.80 -8.90
CA ALA A 1069 4.01 -27.27 -9.15
C ALA A 1069 3.27 -26.80 -7.87
N ARG A 1070 2.63 -25.64 -7.98
CA ARG A 1070 1.97 -24.92 -6.86
C ARG A 1070 0.51 -24.60 -7.20
N PRO A 1071 -0.45 -24.79 -6.29
CA PRO A 1071 -1.83 -24.38 -6.52
C PRO A 1071 -1.90 -22.85 -6.54
N LEU A 1072 -2.64 -22.27 -7.48
CA LEU A 1072 -2.76 -20.81 -7.66
C LEU A 1072 -4.06 -20.53 -8.42
N GLY A 1073 -4.94 -19.69 -7.89
CA GLY A 1073 -6.23 -19.33 -8.54
C GLY A 1073 -7.12 -20.52 -8.89
N GLY A 1074 -7.19 -21.56 -8.03
CA GLY A 1074 -7.92 -22.81 -8.32
C GLY A 1074 -7.24 -23.75 -9.34
N ALA A 1075 -6.25 -23.26 -10.09
CA ALA A 1075 -5.42 -24.04 -11.01
C ALA A 1075 -4.14 -24.57 -10.33
N LEU A 1076 -3.32 -25.30 -11.08
CA LEU A 1076 -1.99 -25.75 -10.67
C LEU A 1076 -0.94 -25.12 -11.59
N ALA A 1077 -0.26 -24.09 -11.11
CA ALA A 1077 0.83 -23.45 -11.84
C ALA A 1077 2.03 -24.40 -11.99
N ASP A 1078 2.64 -24.36 -13.18
CA ASP A 1078 3.63 -25.34 -13.62
C ASP A 1078 4.98 -25.25 -12.86
N PRO A 1079 5.76 -26.35 -12.83
CA PRO A 1079 7.08 -26.36 -12.25
C PRO A 1079 8.08 -25.61 -13.14
N TYR A 1080 8.98 -24.83 -12.52
CA TYR A 1080 9.97 -24.03 -13.24
C TYR A 1080 11.38 -24.22 -12.68
N ALA A 1081 12.37 -23.81 -13.47
CA ALA A 1081 13.77 -23.81 -13.09
C ALA A 1081 14.43 -22.47 -13.44
N PHE A 1082 15.20 -21.93 -12.50
CA PHE A 1082 15.98 -20.72 -12.65
C PHE A 1082 17.48 -21.06 -12.61
N LEU A 1083 18.27 -20.41 -13.45
CA LEU A 1083 19.72 -20.58 -13.51
C LEU A 1083 20.38 -19.21 -13.70
N SER A 1084 21.35 -18.86 -12.86
CA SER A 1084 22.16 -17.65 -13.00
C SER A 1084 23.64 -17.95 -12.85
N ALA A 1085 24.48 -17.09 -13.42
CA ALA A 1085 25.94 -17.20 -13.33
C ALA A 1085 26.59 -15.82 -13.25
N ARG A 1086 27.68 -15.71 -12.47
CA ARG A 1086 28.52 -14.51 -12.35
C ARG A 1086 29.99 -14.91 -12.45
N ILE A 1087 30.80 -14.04 -13.03
CA ILE A 1087 32.26 -14.05 -12.91
C ILE A 1087 32.74 -12.66 -12.48
N SER A 1088 33.69 -12.64 -11.55
CA SER A 1088 34.38 -11.46 -11.04
C SER A 1088 35.89 -11.65 -11.20
N GLN A 1089 36.59 -10.56 -11.52
CA GLN A 1089 38.03 -10.51 -11.68
C GLN A 1089 38.56 -9.25 -11.00
N ARG A 1090 39.38 -9.42 -9.95
CA ARG A 1090 40.17 -8.33 -9.40
C ARG A 1090 41.32 -8.02 -10.36
N VAL A 1091 41.27 -6.85 -11.02
CA VAL A 1091 42.25 -6.40 -12.03
C VAL A 1091 43.32 -5.49 -11.44
N HIS A 1092 43.02 -4.87 -10.29
CA HIS A 1092 43.97 -4.12 -9.47
C HIS A 1092 43.60 -4.33 -8.00
N ARG A 1093 44.53 -4.02 -7.06
CA ARG A 1093 44.28 -4.11 -5.60
C ARG A 1093 43.07 -3.32 -5.08
N ARG A 1094 42.52 -2.44 -5.91
CA ARG A 1094 41.40 -1.54 -5.62
C ARG A 1094 40.27 -1.60 -6.65
N LEU A 1095 40.39 -2.46 -7.67
CA LEU A 1095 39.43 -2.50 -8.78
C LEU A 1095 39.09 -3.95 -9.11
N ALA A 1096 37.82 -4.32 -8.94
CA ALA A 1096 37.23 -5.52 -9.48
C ALA A 1096 36.35 -5.17 -10.68
N VAL A 1097 36.27 -6.08 -11.66
CA VAL A 1097 35.31 -6.02 -12.76
C VAL A 1097 34.54 -7.33 -12.77
N PHE A 1098 33.24 -7.27 -13.07
CA PHE A 1098 32.36 -8.43 -13.05
C PHE A 1098 31.40 -8.44 -14.23
N ALA A 1099 30.93 -9.63 -14.57
CA ALA A 1099 29.86 -9.85 -15.53
C ALA A 1099 28.99 -11.02 -15.05
N GLY A 1100 27.70 -10.99 -15.35
CA GLY A 1100 26.77 -12.04 -15.00
C GLY A 1100 25.58 -12.12 -15.93
N VAL A 1101 24.83 -13.19 -15.77
CA VAL A 1101 23.57 -13.45 -16.45
C VAL A 1101 22.59 -14.09 -15.46
N GLN A 1102 21.41 -13.49 -15.36
CA GLN A 1102 20.27 -13.97 -14.61
C GLN A 1102 19.30 -14.66 -15.56
N ASN A 1103 18.49 -15.58 -15.01
CA ASN A 1103 17.45 -16.29 -15.74
C ASN A 1103 17.93 -16.89 -17.09
N ILE A 1104 19.06 -17.61 -17.09
CA ILE A 1104 19.67 -18.20 -18.31
C ILE A 1104 18.68 -19.07 -19.10
N LEU A 1105 17.72 -19.68 -18.39
CA LEU A 1105 16.70 -20.56 -18.95
C LEU A 1105 15.48 -19.82 -19.52
N ASP A 1106 15.38 -18.50 -19.34
CA ASP A 1106 14.24 -17.67 -19.76
C ASP A 1106 12.89 -18.17 -19.18
N ALA A 1107 12.89 -18.51 -17.88
CA ALA A 1107 11.68 -18.90 -17.18
C ALA A 1107 10.88 -17.67 -16.74
N GLY A 1108 9.57 -17.69 -16.95
CA GLY A 1108 8.65 -16.61 -16.59
C GLY A 1108 7.29 -16.87 -17.21
N ASP A 1109 6.26 -16.25 -16.66
CA ASP A 1109 4.88 -16.34 -17.11
C ASP A 1109 4.11 -15.12 -16.56
N PRO A 1110 3.38 -14.34 -17.36
CA PRO A 1110 2.79 -13.07 -16.92
C PRO A 1110 1.84 -13.22 -15.73
N LEU A 1111 1.08 -14.32 -15.67
CA LEU A 1111 0.04 -14.54 -14.67
C LEU A 1111 0.55 -15.24 -13.40
N THR A 1112 1.45 -16.21 -13.53
CA THR A 1112 1.85 -17.09 -12.43
C THR A 1112 3.30 -16.94 -11.98
N LEU A 1113 4.18 -16.34 -12.79
CA LEU A 1113 5.59 -16.12 -12.48
C LEU A 1113 6.13 -14.84 -13.16
N PRO A 1114 5.67 -13.64 -12.75
CA PRO A 1114 6.11 -12.37 -13.31
C PRO A 1114 7.52 -12.05 -12.81
N ILE A 1115 8.53 -12.60 -13.48
CA ILE A 1115 9.95 -12.37 -13.23
C ILE A 1115 10.66 -11.89 -14.49
N ALA A 1116 11.69 -11.07 -14.31
CA ALA A 1116 12.43 -10.51 -15.44
C ALA A 1116 12.99 -11.61 -16.36
N PRO A 1117 12.91 -11.41 -17.70
CA PRO A 1117 13.49 -12.33 -18.66
C PRO A 1117 15.01 -12.40 -18.53
N ARG A 1118 15.64 -13.31 -19.29
CA ARG A 1118 17.08 -13.51 -19.35
C ARG A 1118 17.86 -12.21 -19.50
N SER A 1119 18.49 -11.81 -18.40
CA SER A 1119 19.11 -10.49 -18.26
C SER A 1119 20.61 -10.62 -18.06
N PHE A 1120 21.38 -9.87 -18.83
CA PHE A 1120 22.83 -9.79 -18.70
C PHE A 1120 23.20 -8.50 -17.94
N TYR A 1121 24.21 -8.56 -17.09
CA TYR A 1121 24.74 -7.38 -16.43
C TYR A 1121 26.26 -7.44 -16.33
N GLY A 1122 26.90 -6.29 -16.15
CA GLY A 1122 28.34 -6.19 -15.90
C GLY A 1122 28.70 -4.85 -15.28
N GLY A 1123 29.86 -4.80 -14.65
CA GLY A 1123 30.20 -3.67 -13.82
C GLY A 1123 31.63 -3.63 -13.32
N ALA A 1124 31.90 -2.60 -12.54
CA ALA A 1124 33.17 -2.39 -11.86
C ALA A 1124 32.93 -1.88 -10.44
N GLU A 1125 33.79 -2.31 -9.53
CA GLU A 1125 33.77 -1.96 -8.11
C GLU A 1125 35.14 -1.43 -7.72
N LEU A 1126 35.16 -0.24 -7.12
CA LEU A 1126 36.35 0.46 -6.66
C LEU A 1126 36.33 0.55 -5.14
N SER A 1127 37.32 -0.03 -4.47
CA SER A 1127 37.47 0.01 -3.01
C SER A 1127 38.81 0.69 -2.65
N TYR A 1128 38.81 1.67 -1.73
CA TYR A 1128 39.98 2.50 -1.36
C TYR A 1128 40.75 1.95 -0.15
#